data_AF-A0A0Q6CB76-F1
#
_entry.id   AF-A0A0Q6CB76-F1
#
_cell.length_a   1.000
_cell.length_b   1.000
_cell.length_c   1.000
_cell.angle_alpha   90.00
_cell.angle_beta   90.00
_cell.angle_gamma   90.00
#
_symmetry.space_group_name_H-M   'P 1'
#
loop_
_entity.id
_entity.type
_entity.pdbx_description
1 polymer ?
#
loop_
_entity_poly.entity_id
_entity_poly.type
_entity_poly.pdbx_seq_one_letter_code
_entity_poly.pdbx_strand_id
1 'polypeptide(L)'
;MNAAPEGSTFVFESGVHRLAQAIVPKNGQTFIGQEGAVLDGSRTLTSFEREGSLFVAGGQTQEGLRIATDEAIAPRGGYPETLFIDGRPLTPVGSVADVTAGTFFFDYAADKIFLADNPAGHTVEAGVASAAFESDASGVGISNLVIQQFNAPTQHGAIQGGEGWTIQNNEVRSNYGVGITAQGGSQIIGNHVHDNGQMGIGGNGADIVVEGNEIASNGTWSGIDPFWEGGGTKFAETTALIVRDNYSHDNRGFGLWTDIDNIGTLYEGNLVVNNDGGGINHEISYDAVIRNNTFAGNGTAAQGDWLWGAAVQIQNSQNVEIYGNRIDMSDGLNGIALIQQDRGAGAYGAYTTTGNTIHDNVLVSTGGDGRSGGVADFNEAGLLDGNNVFSNNQYYMDGGNHWWWGDFASGDTWAAYQADTNQDNGSVVIEGTPPDTLAWLSETGSIVVEPVVTEPVITEPVVTEPALPEPAAPEAEAPATPDRPAEPAPVPSGEAPVVDVPATTPATSGRPVSADGTDIVGTAGADVLRGQPGSVEIYGLAGDDTLHADVANELLFGGAGSDLFVFTDDGSTDSIEDMVLDGAQHDRVSLPADLFASFDDVLDVAVDTADGAVILVGSSQVIINETNVASLQANDFLFV
;
A
#
# COMPACT_ATOMS: atom_id res chain seq x y z
N MET A 1 19.75 17.50 -2.67
CA MET A 1 19.89 16.51 -3.75
C MET A 1 19.39 17.02 -5.10
N ASN A 2 18.32 17.83 -5.15
CA ASN A 2 17.50 18.19 -6.33
C ASN A 2 18.29 18.69 -7.56
N ALA A 3 19.44 19.35 -7.39
CA ALA A 3 20.27 19.86 -8.49
C ALA A 3 21.20 18.80 -9.13
N ALA A 4 21.34 17.61 -8.54
CA ALA A 4 22.16 16.53 -9.08
C ALA A 4 21.47 15.83 -10.27
N PRO A 5 22.23 15.24 -11.20
CA PRO A 5 21.67 14.43 -12.28
C PRO A 5 21.10 13.09 -11.78
N GLU A 6 20.36 12.40 -12.64
CA GLU A 6 20.04 10.97 -12.53
C GLU A 6 21.31 10.13 -12.33
N GLY A 7 21.17 8.95 -11.72
CA GLY A 7 22.31 8.06 -11.41
C GLY A 7 23.28 8.57 -10.33
N SER A 8 22.98 9.70 -9.67
CA SER A 8 23.84 10.24 -8.61
C SER A 8 23.75 9.44 -7.31
N THR A 9 24.89 9.18 -6.69
CA THR A 9 24.99 8.62 -5.34
C THR A 9 25.13 9.72 -4.28
N PHE A 10 24.40 9.59 -3.18
CA PHE A 10 24.49 10.42 -1.99
C PHE A 10 24.89 9.56 -0.78
N VAL A 11 25.79 10.08 0.04
CA VAL A 11 26.20 9.46 1.30
C VAL A 11 25.81 10.37 2.45
N PHE A 12 25.06 9.84 3.41
CA PHE A 12 24.72 10.52 4.66
C PHE A 12 25.78 10.22 5.71
N GLU A 13 26.35 11.26 6.30
CA GLU A 13 27.30 11.13 7.41
C GLU A 13 26.59 10.59 8.67
N SER A 14 27.34 9.95 9.57
CA SER A 14 26.80 9.49 10.86
C SER A 14 26.17 10.64 11.67
N GLY A 15 24.98 10.44 12.22
CA GLY A 15 24.20 11.44 12.94
C GLY A 15 22.76 11.60 12.43
N VAL A 16 22.01 12.50 13.07
CA VAL A 16 20.58 12.74 12.78
C VAL A 16 20.38 13.86 11.77
N HIS A 17 19.81 13.51 10.62
CA HIS A 17 19.42 14.41 9.53
C HIS A 17 17.90 14.60 9.57
N ARG A 18 17.46 15.72 10.14
CA ARG A 18 16.01 16.03 10.24
C ARG A 18 15.48 16.57 8.93
N LEU A 19 14.45 15.92 8.40
CA LEU A 19 13.78 16.33 7.18
C LEU A 19 12.54 17.17 7.50
N ALA A 20 12.33 18.23 6.71
CA ALA A 20 11.10 19.03 6.76
C ALA A 20 10.11 18.65 5.64
N GLN A 21 10.60 17.92 4.63
CA GLN A 21 9.91 17.44 3.44
C GLN A 21 10.63 16.18 2.95
N ALA A 22 9.95 15.32 2.21
CA ALA A 22 10.54 14.13 1.60
C ALA A 22 11.69 14.48 0.65
N ILE A 23 12.66 13.57 0.55
CA ILE A 23 13.59 13.55 -0.57
C ILE A 23 12.80 13.05 -1.78
N VAL A 24 12.92 13.73 -2.91
CA VAL A 24 12.38 13.28 -4.21
C VAL A 24 13.55 12.77 -5.05
N PRO A 25 13.76 11.43 -5.14
CA PRO A 25 14.75 10.83 -6.03
C PRO A 25 14.59 11.18 -7.50
N LYS A 26 15.57 10.76 -8.29
CA LYS A 26 15.50 10.67 -9.75
C LYS A 26 16.01 9.30 -10.19
N ASN A 27 15.71 8.93 -11.43
CA ASN A 27 16.05 7.62 -11.98
C ASN A 27 17.50 7.19 -11.64
N GLY A 28 17.65 5.96 -11.14
CA GLY A 28 18.95 5.36 -10.81
C GLY A 28 19.73 6.01 -9.66
N GLN A 29 19.17 6.97 -8.91
CA GLN A 29 19.89 7.58 -7.77
C GLN A 29 20.07 6.58 -6.62
N THR A 30 21.12 6.78 -5.82
CA THR A 30 21.43 5.89 -4.69
C THR A 30 21.68 6.68 -3.41
N PHE A 31 21.13 6.23 -2.29
CA PHE A 31 21.20 6.88 -0.99
C PHE A 31 21.79 5.88 0.02
N ILE A 32 22.93 6.23 0.61
CA ILE A 32 23.70 5.33 1.48
C ILE A 32 23.96 6.01 2.82
N GLY A 33 23.60 5.36 3.92
CA GLY A 33 23.99 5.79 5.26
C GLY A 33 25.40 5.30 5.64
N GLN A 34 26.15 6.15 6.34
CA GLN A 34 27.21 5.68 7.25
C GLN A 34 26.57 5.05 8.50
N GLU A 35 27.34 4.25 9.25
CA GLU A 35 26.90 3.68 10.52
C GLU A 35 26.36 4.76 11.47
N GLY A 36 25.10 4.64 11.89
CA GLY A 36 24.41 5.64 12.72
C GLY A 36 23.90 6.87 11.98
N ALA A 37 23.80 6.86 10.64
CA ALA A 37 23.06 7.87 9.88
C ALA A 37 21.55 7.64 10.03
N VAL A 38 20.84 8.66 10.56
CA VAL A 38 19.40 8.64 10.79
C VAL A 38 18.73 9.70 9.93
N LEU A 39 17.73 9.32 9.12
CA LEU A 39 16.74 10.24 8.56
C LEU A 39 15.56 10.28 9.51
N ASP A 40 15.21 11.49 9.95
CA ASP A 40 14.21 11.69 10.99
C ASP A 40 13.16 12.71 10.53
N GLY A 41 11.89 12.29 10.53
CA GLY A 41 10.75 13.11 10.10
C GLY A 41 10.25 14.11 11.14
N SER A 42 10.83 14.12 12.34
CA SER A 42 10.36 14.92 13.49
C SER A 42 11.21 16.14 13.80
N ARG A 43 10.65 17.04 14.60
CA ARG A 43 11.34 18.17 15.23
C ARG A 43 11.35 18.07 16.74
N THR A 44 12.51 18.32 17.36
CA THR A 44 12.65 18.39 18.82
C THR A 44 11.95 19.62 19.39
N LEU A 45 11.02 19.40 20.33
CA LEU A 45 10.32 20.44 21.08
C LEU A 45 11.13 20.83 22.32
N THR A 46 11.44 22.12 22.46
CA THR A 46 12.36 22.62 23.51
C THR A 46 11.75 23.67 24.43
N SER A 47 10.50 24.08 24.19
CA SER A 47 9.79 25.10 24.97
C SER A 47 8.37 24.64 25.25
N PHE A 48 8.01 24.60 26.53
CA PHE A 48 6.70 24.18 27.02
C PHE A 48 6.17 25.20 28.03
N GLU A 49 4.94 25.65 27.82
CA GLU A 49 4.18 26.38 28.83
C GLU A 49 3.37 25.41 29.70
N ARG A 50 2.76 25.92 30.78
CA ARG A 50 1.83 25.13 31.60
C ARG A 50 0.42 25.70 31.55
N GLU A 51 -0.53 24.86 31.17
CA GLU A 51 -1.96 25.16 31.22
C GLU A 51 -2.63 24.17 32.19
N GLY A 52 -2.98 24.67 33.39
CA GLY A 52 -3.47 23.82 34.47
C GLY A 52 -2.41 22.81 34.93
N SER A 53 -2.70 21.52 34.76
CA SER A 53 -1.79 20.40 35.03
C SER A 53 -1.00 19.93 33.82
N LEU A 54 -1.32 20.41 32.62
CA LEU A 54 -0.72 19.94 31.36
C LEU A 54 0.48 20.82 30.96
N PHE A 55 1.38 20.23 30.20
CA PHE A 55 2.41 20.93 29.43
C PHE A 55 1.88 21.20 28.02
N VAL A 56 2.25 22.35 27.46
CA VAL A 56 1.76 22.80 26.16
C VAL A 56 2.92 23.30 25.30
N ALA A 57 3.09 22.71 24.12
CA ALA A 57 3.95 23.25 23.07
C ALA A 57 3.08 24.02 22.07
N GLY A 58 3.35 25.32 21.90
CA GLY A 58 2.67 26.17 20.91
C GLY A 58 3.45 26.28 19.59
N GLY A 59 2.84 26.91 18.58
CA GLY A 59 3.45 27.06 17.25
C GLY A 59 3.53 25.73 16.48
N GLN A 60 2.60 24.82 16.77
CA GLN A 60 2.48 23.51 16.15
C GLN A 60 1.53 23.59 14.95
N THR A 61 2.05 24.18 13.87
CA THR A 61 1.35 24.43 12.59
C THR A 61 1.53 23.30 11.57
N GLN A 62 1.95 22.11 12.01
CA GLN A 62 2.14 20.96 11.12
C GLN A 62 0.82 20.23 10.93
N GLU A 63 0.40 20.10 9.67
CA GLU A 63 -0.82 19.44 9.24
C GLU A 63 -0.46 18.68 7.96
N GLY A 64 -0.24 17.37 8.08
CA GLY A 64 0.03 16.47 6.96
C GLY A 64 -1.25 16.12 6.20
N LEU A 65 -1.10 15.44 5.06
CA LEU A 65 -2.24 14.87 4.35
C LEU A 65 -2.93 13.85 5.26
N ARG A 66 -4.21 14.08 5.53
CA ARG A 66 -5.10 13.14 6.24
C ARG A 66 -5.94 12.39 5.22
N ILE A 67 -5.61 11.12 5.02
CA ILE A 67 -6.50 10.18 4.33
C ILE A 67 -7.51 9.68 5.38
N ALA A 68 -8.79 9.91 5.12
CA ALA A 68 -9.86 9.42 5.98
C ALA A 68 -10.04 7.90 5.77
N THR A 69 -10.40 7.20 6.83
CA THR A 69 -10.81 5.79 6.77
C THR A 69 -11.86 5.55 7.85
N ASP A 70 -12.87 4.75 7.52
CA ASP A 70 -13.90 4.30 8.46
C ASP A 70 -13.35 3.23 9.43
N GLU A 71 -12.17 2.66 9.13
CA GLU A 71 -11.49 1.60 9.89
C GLU A 71 -10.59 2.16 11.00
N ALA A 72 -11.01 3.28 11.60
CA ALA A 72 -10.34 3.95 12.71
C ALA A 72 -10.85 3.44 14.06
N ILE A 73 -10.08 2.55 14.70
CA ILE A 73 -10.40 1.99 16.03
C ILE A 73 -10.06 2.90 17.22
N ALA A 74 -9.38 4.03 16.97
CA ALA A 74 -9.11 5.06 17.98
C ALA A 74 -9.69 6.44 17.58
N PRO A 75 -10.01 7.34 18.53
CA PRO A 75 -10.61 8.66 18.25
C PRO A 75 -9.82 9.62 17.36
N ARG A 76 -8.59 9.24 16.98
CA ARG A 76 -7.66 9.98 16.12
C ARG A 76 -6.97 9.08 15.08
N GLY A 77 -7.57 7.93 14.74
CA GLY A 77 -7.17 7.20 13.54
C GLY A 77 -7.29 8.09 12.29
N GLY A 78 -6.32 7.96 11.39
CA GLY A 78 -6.15 8.80 10.20
C GLY A 78 -5.53 10.19 10.44
N TYR A 79 -5.09 10.55 11.65
CA TYR A 79 -4.42 11.83 11.94
C TYR A 79 -2.91 11.61 12.17
N PRO A 80 -2.04 11.90 11.18
CA PRO A 80 -0.66 11.42 11.20
C PRO A 80 0.28 12.17 12.17
N GLU A 81 -0.11 13.33 12.70
CA GLU A 81 0.71 14.14 13.62
C GLU A 81 1.02 13.42 14.93
N THR A 82 2.18 12.75 14.98
CA THR A 82 2.59 11.98 16.16
C THR A 82 3.47 12.81 17.10
N LEU A 83 3.28 12.65 18.41
CA LEU A 83 4.18 13.14 19.45
C LEU A 83 4.97 11.98 20.06
N PHE A 84 6.28 12.13 20.18
CA PHE A 84 7.20 11.13 20.72
C PHE A 84 7.88 11.62 22.01
N ILE A 85 8.12 10.71 22.95
CA ILE A 85 8.96 10.92 24.12
C ILE A 85 10.04 9.83 24.15
N ASP A 86 11.31 10.24 24.18
CA ASP A 86 12.50 9.39 24.07
C ASP A 86 12.40 8.38 22.91
N GLY A 87 11.90 8.84 21.75
CA GLY A 87 11.71 8.04 20.54
C GLY A 87 10.48 7.13 20.51
N ARG A 88 9.63 7.13 21.55
CA ARG A 88 8.39 6.34 21.61
C ARG A 88 7.15 7.18 21.32
N PRO A 89 6.24 6.76 20.43
CA PRO A 89 5.00 7.47 20.18
C PRO A 89 4.10 7.48 21.43
N LEU A 90 3.40 8.60 21.65
CA LEU A 90 2.29 8.69 22.59
C LEU A 90 0.96 8.42 21.88
N THR A 91 -0.07 8.02 22.61
CA THR A 91 -1.40 7.78 22.04
C THR A 91 -2.15 9.11 21.81
N PRO A 92 -2.67 9.38 20.60
CA PRO A 92 -3.46 10.58 20.34
C PRO A 92 -4.87 10.45 20.94
N VAL A 93 -5.39 11.53 21.54
CA VAL A 93 -6.76 11.58 22.10
C VAL A 93 -7.62 12.66 21.45
N GLY A 94 -8.94 12.54 21.62
CA GLY A 94 -9.94 13.40 20.95
C GLY A 94 -10.07 14.81 21.52
N SER A 95 -9.70 15.05 22.78
CA SER A 95 -9.81 16.36 23.43
C SER A 95 -8.76 16.63 24.52
N VAL A 96 -8.55 17.90 24.88
CA VAL A 96 -7.71 18.31 26.04
C VAL A 96 -8.15 17.63 27.34
N ALA A 97 -9.43 17.31 27.50
CA ALA A 97 -9.96 16.69 28.73
C ALA A 97 -9.53 15.23 28.91
N ASP A 98 -9.15 14.56 27.81
CA ASP A 98 -8.75 13.15 27.79
C ASP A 98 -7.23 12.98 27.96
N VAL A 99 -6.46 14.08 27.99
CA VAL A 99 -5.00 14.06 28.07
C VAL A 99 -4.55 13.58 29.46
N THR A 100 -4.00 12.38 29.47
CA THR A 100 -3.40 11.68 30.61
C THR A 100 -1.96 11.24 30.28
N ALA A 101 -1.24 10.65 31.25
CA ALA A 101 0.13 10.20 31.02
C ALA A 101 0.18 9.09 29.97
N GLY A 102 1.11 9.19 29.02
CA GLY A 102 1.20 8.34 27.82
C GLY A 102 0.39 8.84 26.62
N THR A 103 -0.30 9.98 26.73
CA THR A 103 -1.20 10.50 25.68
C THR A 103 -0.94 11.96 25.34
N PHE A 104 -1.40 12.39 24.16
CA PHE A 104 -1.34 13.78 23.72
C PHE A 104 -2.60 14.20 22.94
N PHE A 105 -2.87 15.50 22.91
CA PHE A 105 -3.90 16.11 22.06
C PHE A 105 -3.25 17.16 21.17
N PHE A 106 -3.45 17.02 19.85
CA PHE A 106 -3.12 18.05 18.87
C PHE A 106 -4.36 18.92 18.61
N ASP A 107 -4.24 20.21 18.93
CA ASP A 107 -5.20 21.27 18.72
C ASP A 107 -4.81 22.09 17.48
N TYR A 108 -5.22 21.60 16.32
CA TYR A 108 -4.99 22.22 15.01
C TYR A 108 -5.43 23.69 14.99
N ALA A 109 -6.64 23.97 15.48
CA ALA A 109 -7.20 25.32 15.51
C ALA A 109 -6.47 26.31 16.43
N ALA A 110 -5.60 25.83 17.32
CA ALA A 110 -4.83 26.65 18.26
C ALA A 110 -3.30 26.57 18.07
N ASP A 111 -2.81 25.84 17.05
CA ASP A 111 -1.40 25.51 16.83
C ASP A 111 -0.71 24.93 18.10
N LYS A 112 -1.35 23.99 18.79
CA LYS A 112 -0.88 23.50 20.10
C LYS A 112 -0.87 21.98 20.24
N ILE A 113 0.16 21.46 20.88
CA ILE A 113 0.20 20.09 21.41
C ILE A 113 0.13 20.13 22.94
N PHE A 114 -0.81 19.39 23.52
CA PHE A 114 -0.99 19.21 24.95
C PHE A 114 -0.54 17.81 25.37
N LEU A 115 0.24 17.71 26.46
CA LEU A 115 0.66 16.44 27.07
C LEU A 115 0.63 16.52 28.60
N ALA A 116 0.40 15.39 29.26
CA ALA A 116 0.46 15.29 30.73
C ALA A 116 1.86 14.94 31.26
N ASP A 117 2.65 14.21 30.46
CA ASP A 117 4.00 13.80 30.82
C ASP A 117 4.95 15.00 30.95
N ASN A 118 5.88 14.90 31.90
CA ASN A 118 6.80 15.98 32.21
C ASN A 118 7.98 15.96 31.22
N PRO A 119 8.15 16.96 30.34
CA PRO A 119 9.23 16.98 29.34
C PRO A 119 10.62 17.19 29.96
N ALA A 120 10.71 17.55 31.24
CA ALA A 120 11.98 17.88 31.88
C ALA A 120 12.88 16.64 32.08
N GLY A 121 13.92 16.53 31.25
CA GLY A 121 14.90 15.44 31.29
C GLY A 121 14.72 14.40 30.18
N HIS A 122 13.71 14.58 29.32
CA HIS A 122 13.37 13.72 28.20
C HIS A 122 13.59 14.44 26.86
N THR A 123 13.81 13.67 25.80
CA THR A 123 13.70 14.18 24.43
C THR A 123 12.23 14.12 24.04
N VAL A 124 11.65 15.25 23.66
CA VAL A 124 10.26 15.32 23.17
C VAL A 124 10.27 15.82 21.73
N GLU A 125 9.62 15.09 20.85
CA GLU A 125 9.68 15.30 19.40
C GLU A 125 8.26 15.26 18.82
N ALA A 126 7.96 16.11 17.85
CA ALA A 126 6.73 16.03 17.08
C ALA A 126 7.07 15.75 15.62
N GLY A 127 6.40 14.78 15.01
CA GLY A 127 6.55 14.48 13.58
C GLY A 127 6.14 15.68 12.71
N VAL A 128 6.76 15.83 11.54
CA VAL A 128 6.58 16.96 10.62
C VAL A 128 6.54 16.52 9.16
N ALA A 129 7.52 15.74 8.70
CA ALA A 129 7.59 15.29 7.31
C ALA A 129 6.75 14.02 7.10
N SER A 130 6.06 13.93 5.96
CA SER A 130 5.27 12.76 5.55
C SER A 130 6.13 11.53 5.27
N ALA A 131 7.21 11.68 4.50
CA ALA A 131 8.09 10.59 4.10
C ALA A 131 9.57 10.99 4.12
N ALA A 132 10.45 10.00 4.15
CA ALA A 132 11.88 10.15 3.91
C ALA A 132 12.19 10.24 2.42
N PHE A 133 11.54 9.39 1.63
CA PHE A 133 11.68 9.29 0.17
C PHE A 133 10.31 9.13 -0.48
N GLU A 134 10.07 9.87 -1.56
CA GLU A 134 8.79 9.85 -2.29
C GLU A 134 9.03 10.28 -3.75
N SER A 135 8.88 9.36 -4.71
CA SER A 135 8.97 9.64 -6.16
C SER A 135 8.66 8.40 -7.02
N ASP A 136 8.04 8.61 -8.18
CA ASP A 136 7.86 7.60 -9.26
C ASP A 136 9.14 7.34 -10.09
N ALA A 137 10.29 7.89 -9.66
CA ALA A 137 11.57 7.62 -10.29
C ALA A 137 11.89 6.11 -10.25
N SER A 138 12.44 5.55 -11.34
CA SER A 138 12.75 4.12 -11.40
C SER A 138 14.18 3.78 -10.92
N GLY A 139 14.36 2.57 -10.38
CA GLY A 139 15.69 1.99 -10.12
C GLY A 139 16.48 2.68 -9.00
N VAL A 140 15.81 3.28 -8.01
CA VAL A 140 16.47 3.97 -6.89
C VAL A 140 17.00 2.99 -5.86
N GLY A 141 18.19 3.21 -5.33
CA GLY A 141 18.78 2.42 -4.24
C GLY A 141 18.77 3.16 -2.90
N ILE A 142 18.34 2.49 -1.81
CA ILE A 142 18.34 3.04 -0.44
C ILE A 142 18.97 2.00 0.49
N SER A 143 20.02 2.38 1.23
CA SER A 143 20.73 1.43 2.10
C SER A 143 21.39 2.02 3.33
N ASN A 144 21.52 1.20 4.37
CA ASN A 144 22.28 1.45 5.61
C ASN A 144 21.79 2.69 6.39
N LEU A 145 20.51 3.02 6.31
CA LEU A 145 19.90 4.15 7.02
C LEU A 145 18.97 3.67 8.14
N VAL A 146 18.90 4.46 9.22
CA VAL A 146 17.74 4.45 10.13
C VAL A 146 16.73 5.48 9.60
N ILE A 147 15.47 5.10 9.41
CA ILE A 147 14.40 5.93 8.84
C ILE A 147 13.23 5.93 9.83
N GLN A 148 12.99 7.07 10.47
CA GLN A 148 12.08 7.14 11.62
C GLN A 148 11.26 8.41 11.78
N GLN A 149 10.16 8.29 12.55
CA GLN A 149 9.30 9.39 13.00
C GLN A 149 8.70 10.24 11.86
N PHE A 150 8.39 9.60 10.73
CA PHE A 150 7.66 10.21 9.62
C PHE A 150 6.14 10.10 9.80
N ASN A 151 5.43 11.20 9.53
CA ASN A 151 3.98 11.33 9.54
C ASN A 151 3.38 10.84 8.20
N ALA A 152 3.77 9.64 7.75
CA ALA A 152 3.26 9.09 6.50
C ALA A 152 1.73 8.94 6.61
N PRO A 153 0.93 9.41 5.64
CA PRO A 153 -0.51 9.18 5.64
C PRO A 153 -0.87 7.69 5.78
N THR A 154 -2.11 7.39 6.17
CA THR A 154 -2.64 6.02 6.10
C THR A 154 -2.43 5.46 4.69
N GLN A 155 -2.05 4.17 4.59
CA GLN A 155 -1.60 3.47 3.37
C GLN A 155 -0.29 3.96 2.71
N HIS A 156 0.26 5.11 3.10
CA HIS A 156 1.52 5.63 2.53
C HIS A 156 2.75 5.19 3.32
N GLY A 157 3.87 5.00 2.61
CA GLY A 157 5.16 4.61 3.16
C GLY A 157 6.02 5.78 3.63
N ALA A 158 6.73 5.62 4.74
CA ALA A 158 7.88 6.49 5.06
C ALA A 158 9.00 6.38 4.01
N ILE A 159 9.10 5.23 3.35
CA ILE A 159 9.70 5.08 2.02
C ILE A 159 8.56 4.81 1.03
N GLN A 160 8.16 5.81 0.26
CA GLN A 160 7.18 5.67 -0.82
C GLN A 160 7.92 5.34 -2.12
N GLY A 161 8.00 4.05 -2.44
CA GLY A 161 8.86 3.52 -3.50
C GLY A 161 8.23 3.43 -4.88
N GLY A 162 8.96 3.90 -5.90
CA GLY A 162 8.64 3.70 -7.31
C GLY A 162 9.13 2.36 -7.89
N GLU A 163 9.00 2.16 -9.21
CA GLU A 163 9.38 0.91 -9.88
C GLU A 163 10.86 0.54 -9.74
N GLY A 164 11.13 -0.75 -9.49
CA GLY A 164 12.47 -1.33 -9.51
C GLY A 164 13.41 -0.83 -8.40
N TRP A 165 12.89 -0.30 -7.29
CA TRP A 165 13.72 0.19 -6.19
C TRP A 165 14.45 -0.95 -5.49
N THR A 166 15.65 -0.68 -4.98
CA THR A 166 16.38 -1.60 -4.10
C THR A 166 16.51 -0.97 -2.71
N ILE A 167 15.72 -1.47 -1.77
CA ILE A 167 15.68 -0.98 -0.38
C ILE A 167 16.27 -2.07 0.50
N GLN A 168 17.49 -1.86 0.99
CA GLN A 168 18.26 -2.92 1.64
C GLN A 168 19.03 -2.50 2.90
N ASN A 169 19.11 -3.38 3.89
CA ASN A 169 19.89 -3.16 5.13
C ASN A 169 19.53 -1.86 5.88
N ASN A 170 18.25 -1.46 5.89
CA ASN A 170 17.77 -0.28 6.63
C ASN A 170 17.04 -0.68 7.92
N GLU A 171 17.01 0.22 8.90
CA GLU A 171 16.10 0.15 10.06
C GLU A 171 14.96 1.14 9.81
N VAL A 172 13.73 0.69 9.61
CA VAL A 172 12.57 1.53 9.25
C VAL A 172 11.51 1.43 10.34
N ARG A 173 11.37 2.50 11.15
CA ARG A 173 10.66 2.39 12.43
C ARG A 173 9.89 3.61 12.91
N SER A 174 8.89 3.37 13.76
CA SER A 174 8.15 4.43 14.46
C SER A 174 7.55 5.49 13.51
N ASN A 175 7.22 5.11 12.28
CA ASN A 175 6.52 5.95 11.31
C ASN A 175 5.01 5.72 11.45
N TYR A 176 4.20 6.76 11.25
CA TYR A 176 2.75 6.67 11.55
C TYR A 176 2.02 5.65 10.64
N GLY A 177 2.19 5.77 9.33
CA GLY A 177 1.57 4.90 8.33
C GLY A 177 2.36 3.60 8.12
N VAL A 178 2.67 3.31 6.86
CA VAL A 178 3.45 2.15 6.44
C VAL A 178 4.95 2.47 6.56
N GLY A 179 5.77 1.48 6.89
CA GLY A 179 7.24 1.62 6.85
C GLY A 179 7.76 1.81 5.43
N ILE A 180 7.47 0.83 4.56
CA ILE A 180 7.93 0.77 3.16
C ILE A 180 6.75 0.44 2.25
N THR A 181 6.59 1.17 1.15
CA THR A 181 5.75 0.74 0.01
C THR A 181 6.61 0.44 -1.21
N ALA A 182 6.20 -0.55 -1.99
CA ALA A 182 6.94 -1.07 -3.14
C ALA A 182 6.07 -1.13 -4.41
N GLN A 183 6.62 -0.71 -5.54
CA GLN A 183 6.03 -0.93 -6.87
C GLN A 183 6.78 -2.02 -7.64
N GLY A 184 6.30 -2.37 -8.84
CA GLY A 184 6.80 -3.46 -9.67
C GLY A 184 8.34 -3.52 -9.81
N GLY A 185 8.90 -4.72 -9.74
CA GLY A 185 10.33 -5.03 -9.82
C GLY A 185 11.15 -4.70 -8.57
N SER A 186 10.55 -4.13 -7.53
CA SER A 186 11.27 -3.70 -6.33
C SER A 186 11.83 -4.85 -5.50
N GLN A 187 12.96 -4.60 -4.84
CA GLN A 187 13.75 -5.53 -4.06
C GLN A 187 13.89 -5.00 -2.62
N ILE A 188 13.19 -5.63 -1.67
CA ILE A 188 13.16 -5.25 -0.25
C ILE A 188 13.94 -6.31 0.53
N ILE A 189 15.22 -6.04 0.83
CA ILE A 189 16.18 -7.08 1.24
C ILE A 189 16.87 -6.77 2.57
N GLY A 190 16.77 -7.66 3.56
CA GLY A 190 17.59 -7.57 4.79
C GLY A 190 17.34 -6.33 5.66
N ASN A 191 16.15 -5.75 5.60
CA ASN A 191 15.76 -4.60 6.43
C ASN A 191 15.18 -5.07 7.78
N HIS A 192 15.28 -4.21 8.79
CA HIS A 192 14.56 -4.33 10.06
C HIS A 192 13.41 -3.30 10.04
N VAL A 193 12.17 -3.77 9.83
CA VAL A 193 11.00 -2.92 9.60
C VAL A 193 10.01 -3.12 10.75
N HIS A 194 10.01 -2.19 11.71
CA HIS A 194 9.40 -2.45 13.01
C HIS A 194 8.75 -1.24 13.68
N ASP A 195 7.82 -1.49 14.60
CA ASP A 195 7.12 -0.45 15.36
C ASP A 195 6.46 0.64 14.48
N ASN A 196 6.16 0.40 13.20
CA ASN A 196 5.39 1.34 12.37
C ASN A 196 3.91 1.27 12.74
N GLY A 197 3.19 2.39 12.66
CA GLY A 197 1.89 2.55 13.30
C GLY A 197 0.75 1.81 12.62
N GLN A 198 0.84 1.58 11.31
CA GLN A 198 -0.11 0.79 10.53
C GLN A 198 0.49 -0.56 10.12
N MET A 199 1.55 -0.54 9.30
CA MET A 199 2.09 -1.74 8.65
C MET A 199 3.60 -1.64 8.41
N GLY A 200 4.29 -2.78 8.37
CA GLY A 200 5.70 -2.85 7.99
C GLY A 200 5.93 -2.54 6.51
N ILE A 201 5.51 -3.45 5.62
CA ILE A 201 5.77 -3.37 4.16
C ILE A 201 4.48 -3.58 3.37
N GLY A 202 4.18 -2.71 2.41
CA GLY A 202 3.11 -2.92 1.43
C GLY A 202 3.54 -2.69 -0.01
N GLY A 203 2.62 -2.82 -0.96
CA GLY A 203 2.90 -2.54 -2.37
C GLY A 203 2.00 -3.27 -3.37
N ASN A 204 2.23 -2.97 -4.65
CA ASN A 204 1.50 -3.53 -5.79
C ASN A 204 2.36 -3.68 -7.05
N GLY A 205 1.91 -4.52 -8.00
CA GLY A 205 2.58 -4.75 -9.28
C GLY A 205 3.45 -6.02 -9.36
N ALA A 206 4.17 -6.16 -10.47
CA ALA A 206 4.84 -7.42 -10.85
C ALA A 206 6.26 -7.59 -10.26
N ASP A 207 6.72 -8.83 -10.12
CA ASP A 207 8.13 -9.20 -9.85
C ASP A 207 8.77 -8.56 -8.60
N ILE A 208 7.96 -8.24 -7.57
CA ILE A 208 8.44 -7.75 -6.27
C ILE A 208 9.10 -8.88 -5.47
N VAL A 209 10.22 -8.58 -4.81
CA VAL A 209 10.92 -9.51 -3.90
C VAL A 209 11.04 -8.91 -2.50
N VAL A 210 10.58 -9.65 -1.50
CA VAL A 210 10.71 -9.36 -0.06
C VAL A 210 11.52 -10.50 0.57
N GLU A 211 12.80 -10.25 0.85
CA GLU A 211 13.76 -11.31 1.22
C GLU A 211 14.59 -11.00 2.48
N GLY A 212 14.60 -11.92 3.43
CA GLY A 212 15.52 -11.88 4.58
C GLY A 212 15.30 -10.70 5.55
N ASN A 213 14.12 -10.08 5.55
CA ASN A 213 13.80 -8.96 6.45
C ASN A 213 13.33 -9.45 7.82
N GLU A 214 13.58 -8.66 8.86
CA GLU A 214 12.92 -8.78 10.18
C GLU A 214 11.77 -7.76 10.22
N ILE A 215 10.54 -8.23 10.40
CA ILE A 215 9.30 -7.47 10.25
C ILE A 215 8.51 -7.58 11.55
N ALA A 216 8.65 -6.60 12.43
CA ALA A 216 8.38 -6.78 13.86
C ALA A 216 7.45 -5.74 14.49
N SER A 217 6.48 -6.16 15.33
CA SER A 217 5.71 -5.23 16.19
C SER A 217 4.98 -4.08 15.47
N ASN A 218 4.69 -4.21 14.18
CA ASN A 218 3.97 -3.18 13.43
C ASN A 218 2.45 -3.21 13.73
N GLY A 219 1.84 -2.03 13.74
CA GLY A 219 0.38 -1.82 13.84
C GLY A 219 -0.15 -1.20 15.15
N THR A 220 -1.44 -0.90 15.15
CA THR A 220 -2.30 -0.37 16.24
C THR A 220 -2.03 1.02 16.80
N TRP A 221 -0.79 1.50 16.95
CA TRP A 221 -0.56 2.74 17.70
C TRP A 221 -0.94 4.02 16.92
N SER A 222 -1.07 3.93 15.60
CA SER A 222 -1.69 4.95 14.74
C SER A 222 -3.21 5.09 14.96
N GLY A 223 -3.85 4.08 15.55
CA GLY A 223 -5.30 4.02 15.70
C GLY A 223 -6.06 3.47 14.49
N ILE A 224 -5.37 2.94 13.48
CA ILE A 224 -5.95 2.18 12.35
C ILE A 224 -6.20 0.73 12.76
N ASP A 225 -7.29 0.12 12.30
CA ASP A 225 -7.58 -1.29 12.55
C ASP A 225 -6.52 -2.19 11.89
N PRO A 226 -5.77 -3.01 12.65
CA PRO A 226 -4.80 -3.92 12.06
C PRO A 226 -5.43 -5.06 11.26
N PHE A 227 -6.73 -5.35 11.43
CA PHE A 227 -7.46 -6.38 10.70
C PHE A 227 -8.08 -5.87 9.38
N TRP A 228 -8.03 -4.57 9.11
CA TRP A 228 -8.31 -4.02 7.79
C TRP A 228 -7.09 -4.12 6.86
N GLU A 229 -5.93 -3.63 7.31
CA GLU A 229 -4.73 -3.58 6.48
C GLU A 229 -3.39 -3.45 7.25
N GLY A 230 -3.40 -3.63 8.56
CA GLY A 230 -2.19 -3.48 9.38
C GLY A 230 -1.42 -4.79 9.60
N GLY A 231 -0.28 -4.66 10.27
CA GLY A 231 0.57 -5.79 10.65
C GLY A 231 1.89 -5.85 9.88
N GLY A 232 2.37 -7.06 9.60
CA GLY A 232 3.70 -7.26 9.02
C GLY A 232 3.80 -6.78 7.57
N THR A 233 3.08 -7.44 6.67
CA THR A 233 2.97 -7.00 5.26
C THR A 233 1.58 -7.17 4.70
N LYS A 234 1.19 -6.34 3.71
CA LYS A 234 0.00 -6.50 2.86
C LYS A 234 0.27 -6.01 1.44
N PHE A 235 0.09 -6.90 0.47
CA PHE A 235 0.27 -6.61 -0.95
C PHE A 235 -1.04 -6.77 -1.71
N ALA A 236 -1.23 -5.94 -2.73
CA ALA A 236 -2.40 -6.00 -3.63
C ALA A 236 -1.97 -6.00 -5.10
N GLU A 237 -2.78 -6.60 -5.97
CA GLU A 237 -2.62 -6.59 -7.42
C GLU A 237 -1.22 -7.02 -7.88
N THR A 238 -0.59 -7.95 -7.16
CA THR A 238 0.76 -8.41 -7.49
C THR A 238 0.76 -9.58 -8.48
N THR A 239 1.75 -9.58 -9.37
CA THR A 239 2.07 -10.73 -10.22
C THR A 239 3.46 -11.25 -9.89
N ALA A 240 3.61 -12.55 -9.63
CA ALA A 240 4.91 -13.18 -9.32
C ALA A 240 5.66 -12.59 -8.10
N LEU A 241 4.91 -12.12 -7.09
CA LEU A 241 5.46 -11.69 -5.80
C LEU A 241 6.23 -12.83 -5.11
N ILE A 242 7.44 -12.55 -4.62
CA ILE A 242 8.24 -13.48 -3.82
C ILE A 242 8.42 -12.92 -2.41
N VAL A 243 7.92 -13.63 -1.41
CA VAL A 243 8.12 -13.34 0.02
C VAL A 243 8.88 -14.53 0.63
N ARG A 244 10.18 -14.37 0.88
CA ARG A 244 11.02 -15.49 1.32
C ARG A 244 12.02 -15.19 2.43
N ASP A 245 12.30 -16.21 3.23
CA ASP A 245 13.33 -16.21 4.27
C ASP A 245 13.21 -15.03 5.29
N ASN A 246 12.03 -14.40 5.39
CA ASN A 246 11.77 -13.30 6.32
C ASN A 246 11.43 -13.83 7.72
N TYR A 247 11.68 -13.02 8.74
CA TYR A 247 11.20 -13.22 10.11
C TYR A 247 10.10 -12.19 10.42
N SER A 248 8.83 -12.61 10.36
CA SER A 248 7.68 -11.73 10.63
C SER A 248 7.03 -12.07 11.96
N HIS A 249 7.12 -11.17 12.95
CA HIS A 249 6.73 -11.50 14.31
C HIS A 249 6.16 -10.37 15.18
N ASP A 250 5.34 -10.76 16.16
CA ASP A 250 4.70 -9.88 17.15
C ASP A 250 3.91 -8.69 16.53
N ASN A 251 3.57 -8.75 15.23
CA ASN A 251 2.78 -7.73 14.56
C ASN A 251 1.31 -7.83 14.98
N ARG A 252 0.62 -6.69 14.98
CA ARG A 252 -0.75 -6.58 15.53
C ARG A 252 -1.87 -6.94 14.57
N GLY A 253 -1.52 -7.15 13.30
CA GLY A 253 -2.39 -7.71 12.27
C GLY A 253 -1.87 -9.07 11.84
N PHE A 254 -2.01 -9.39 10.55
CA PHE A 254 -1.42 -10.59 9.98
C PHE A 254 0.11 -10.49 9.88
N GLY A 255 0.79 -11.64 9.93
CA GLY A 255 2.24 -11.69 9.75
C GLY A 255 2.67 -11.36 8.33
N LEU A 256 2.01 -11.96 7.34
CA LEU A 256 2.22 -11.74 5.91
C LEU A 256 0.87 -11.84 5.18
N TRP A 257 0.51 -10.87 4.36
CA TRP A 257 -0.80 -10.80 3.70
C TRP A 257 -0.68 -10.45 2.22
N THR A 258 -1.52 -11.09 1.40
CA THR A 258 -1.91 -10.67 0.05
C THR A 258 -3.43 -10.56 -0.01
N ASP A 259 -3.93 -9.44 -0.51
CA ASP A 259 -5.36 -9.11 -0.64
C ASP A 259 -5.58 -8.45 -2.00
N ILE A 260 -6.69 -8.73 -2.67
CA ILE A 260 -7.06 -8.24 -4.02
C ILE A 260 -6.08 -8.70 -5.13
N ASP A 261 -6.56 -9.57 -6.03
CA ASP A 261 -5.97 -9.86 -7.34
C ASP A 261 -4.46 -10.24 -7.38
N ASN A 262 -3.95 -10.89 -6.33
CA ASN A 262 -2.58 -11.40 -6.34
C ASN A 262 -2.48 -12.76 -7.05
N ILE A 263 -1.54 -12.92 -7.97
CA ILE A 263 -1.37 -14.16 -8.76
C ILE A 263 0.10 -14.55 -8.96
N GLY A 264 0.39 -15.84 -8.82
CA GLY A 264 1.74 -16.41 -8.88
C GLY A 264 2.59 -16.13 -7.64
N THR A 265 2.00 -15.89 -6.47
CA THR A 265 2.75 -15.53 -5.25
C THR A 265 3.52 -16.72 -4.68
N LEU A 266 4.78 -16.51 -4.28
CA LEU A 266 5.61 -17.50 -3.58
C LEU A 266 5.91 -17.06 -2.14
N TYR A 267 5.43 -17.82 -1.16
CA TYR A 267 5.82 -17.73 0.24
C TYR A 267 6.75 -18.89 0.60
N GLU A 268 8.06 -18.63 0.75
CA GLU A 268 9.06 -19.68 0.97
C GLU A 268 9.99 -19.43 2.18
N GLY A 269 10.15 -20.43 3.06
CA GLY A 269 11.21 -20.41 4.08
C GLY A 269 11.04 -19.38 5.21
N ASN A 270 9.92 -18.63 5.24
CA ASN A 270 9.69 -17.60 6.25
C ASN A 270 9.47 -18.20 7.64
N LEU A 271 9.90 -17.46 8.67
CA LEU A 271 9.59 -17.70 10.07
C LEU A 271 8.52 -16.69 10.50
N VAL A 272 7.32 -17.16 10.82
CA VAL A 272 6.15 -16.29 11.10
C VAL A 272 5.61 -16.61 12.49
N VAL A 273 5.76 -15.67 13.45
CA VAL A 273 5.67 -15.99 14.89
C VAL A 273 4.87 -14.96 15.69
N ASN A 274 3.97 -15.41 16.57
CA ASN A 274 3.25 -14.55 17.54
C ASN A 274 2.51 -13.32 16.97
N ASN A 275 2.10 -13.34 15.70
CA ASN A 275 1.28 -12.25 15.18
C ASN A 275 -0.14 -12.35 15.79
N ASP A 276 -0.77 -11.20 16.10
CA ASP A 276 -2.11 -11.17 16.71
C ASP A 276 -3.16 -11.75 15.73
N GLY A 277 -3.03 -11.40 14.45
CA GLY A 277 -3.72 -12.04 13.34
C GLY A 277 -3.04 -13.32 12.85
N GLY A 278 -3.53 -13.87 11.73
CA GLY A 278 -2.98 -15.10 11.16
C GLY A 278 -1.54 -14.99 10.68
N GLY A 279 -0.93 -16.14 10.37
CA GLY A 279 0.46 -16.21 9.90
C GLY A 279 0.60 -15.67 8.48
N ILE A 280 0.13 -16.45 7.50
CA ILE A 280 -0.09 -15.99 6.12
C ILE A 280 -1.61 -15.89 5.86
N ASN A 281 -2.08 -14.75 5.36
CA ASN A 281 -3.41 -14.60 4.78
C ASN A 281 -3.30 -14.38 3.26
N HIS A 282 -4.01 -15.17 2.48
CA HIS A 282 -4.07 -15.06 1.02
C HIS A 282 -5.54 -14.89 0.61
N GLU A 283 -5.96 -13.63 0.52
CA GLU A 283 -7.34 -13.18 0.44
C GLU A 283 -7.70 -12.68 -0.97
N ILE A 284 -8.88 -13.07 -1.46
CA ILE A 284 -9.46 -12.71 -2.77
C ILE A 284 -8.40 -12.63 -3.89
N SER A 285 -7.65 -13.72 -4.03
CA SER A 285 -6.47 -13.85 -4.87
C SER A 285 -6.47 -15.22 -5.59
N TYR A 286 -5.37 -15.61 -6.24
CA TYR A 286 -5.34 -16.76 -7.17
C TYR A 286 -4.12 -17.65 -6.90
N ASP A 287 -3.44 -18.13 -7.95
CA ASP A 287 -2.35 -19.09 -7.88
C ASP A 287 -1.27 -18.63 -6.88
N ALA A 288 -0.95 -19.48 -5.89
CA ALA A 288 0.14 -19.24 -4.96
C ALA A 288 0.82 -20.54 -4.49
N VAL A 289 2.05 -20.43 -4.01
CA VAL A 289 2.81 -21.53 -3.41
C VAL A 289 3.28 -21.13 -2.03
N ILE A 290 2.84 -21.86 -1.01
CA ILE A 290 3.20 -21.62 0.40
C ILE A 290 4.00 -22.83 0.89
N ARG A 291 5.33 -22.72 0.92
CA ARG A 291 6.20 -23.87 1.22
C ARG A 291 7.35 -23.64 2.17
N ASN A 292 7.70 -24.69 2.92
CA ASN A 292 8.85 -24.73 3.82
C ASN A 292 8.87 -23.62 4.90
N ASN A 293 7.75 -22.94 5.15
CA ASN A 293 7.64 -21.91 6.18
C ASN A 293 7.46 -22.54 7.57
N THR A 294 7.83 -21.80 8.62
CA THR A 294 7.66 -22.21 10.03
C THR A 294 6.75 -21.21 10.74
N PHE A 295 5.70 -21.72 11.38
CA PHE A 295 4.68 -20.93 12.08
C PHE A 295 4.57 -21.35 13.53
N ALA A 296 4.47 -20.38 14.45
CA ALA A 296 4.14 -20.63 15.85
C ALA A 296 3.40 -19.44 16.47
N GLY A 297 2.37 -19.69 17.28
CA GLY A 297 1.75 -18.65 18.12
C GLY A 297 0.93 -17.58 17.39
N ASN A 298 0.72 -17.67 16.08
CA ASN A 298 -0.08 -16.70 15.32
C ASN A 298 -1.59 -16.89 15.55
N GLY A 299 -2.38 -15.83 15.44
CA GLY A 299 -3.85 -15.88 15.45
C GLY A 299 -4.50 -15.71 16.81
N THR A 300 -3.77 -15.18 17.81
CA THR A 300 -4.27 -15.10 19.19
C THR A 300 -5.52 -14.22 19.33
N ALA A 301 -5.73 -13.24 18.44
CA ALA A 301 -6.91 -12.38 18.44
C ALA A 301 -8.19 -13.10 17.96
N ALA A 302 -8.05 -14.19 17.19
CA ALA A 302 -9.16 -14.98 16.62
C ALA A 302 -9.22 -16.42 17.18
N GLN A 303 -8.63 -16.65 18.35
CA GLN A 303 -8.53 -17.98 18.96
C GLN A 303 -9.90 -18.63 19.19
N GLY A 304 -10.11 -19.82 18.62
CA GLY A 304 -11.37 -20.57 18.73
C GLY A 304 -12.53 -20.04 17.88
N ASP A 305 -12.28 -19.08 16.99
CA ASP A 305 -13.28 -18.54 16.05
C ASP A 305 -13.42 -19.42 14.78
N TRP A 306 -14.20 -18.94 13.81
CA TRP A 306 -14.59 -19.56 12.54
C TRP A 306 -13.44 -19.75 11.54
N LEU A 307 -12.39 -20.48 11.96
CA LEU A 307 -11.10 -20.66 11.27
C LEU A 307 -10.29 -19.37 11.01
N TRP A 308 -10.80 -18.20 11.38
CA TRP A 308 -10.07 -16.93 11.33
C TRP A 308 -8.73 -16.99 12.08
N GLY A 309 -7.77 -16.19 11.60
CA GLY A 309 -6.44 -16.05 12.20
C GLY A 309 -5.60 -17.32 12.10
N ALA A 310 -5.86 -18.20 11.13
CA ALA A 310 -5.07 -19.41 10.95
C ALA A 310 -3.59 -19.12 10.65
N ALA A 311 -2.71 -20.06 11.01
CA ALA A 311 -1.29 -19.99 10.64
C ALA A 311 -1.12 -19.88 9.11
N VAL A 312 -1.96 -20.56 8.33
CA VAL A 312 -2.16 -20.30 6.90
C VAL A 312 -3.65 -20.20 6.60
N GLN A 313 -4.10 -19.04 6.14
CA GLN A 313 -5.49 -18.75 5.78
C GLN A 313 -5.61 -18.48 4.27
N ILE A 314 -6.41 -19.28 3.58
CA ILE A 314 -6.76 -19.10 2.16
C ILE A 314 -8.22 -18.68 2.11
N GLN A 315 -8.48 -17.42 1.82
CA GLN A 315 -9.82 -16.84 1.85
C GLN A 315 -10.21 -16.40 0.44
N ASN A 316 -11.26 -17.00 -0.11
CA ASN A 316 -11.75 -16.70 -1.45
C ASN A 316 -10.71 -16.85 -2.59
N SER A 317 -9.66 -17.66 -2.37
CA SER A 317 -8.52 -17.81 -3.29
C SER A 317 -8.33 -19.24 -3.80
N GLN A 318 -7.82 -19.39 -5.03
CA GLN A 318 -7.81 -20.65 -5.78
C GLN A 318 -6.42 -21.08 -6.29
N ASN A 319 -6.27 -22.39 -6.53
CA ASN A 319 -5.04 -23.02 -7.05
C ASN A 319 -3.79 -22.85 -6.15
N VAL A 320 -3.96 -22.72 -4.83
CA VAL A 320 -2.84 -22.58 -3.89
C VAL A 320 -2.24 -23.96 -3.53
N GLU A 321 -0.92 -24.10 -3.68
CA GLU A 321 -0.15 -25.29 -3.27
C GLU A 321 0.54 -25.04 -1.91
N ILE A 322 0.19 -25.81 -0.87
CA ILE A 322 0.66 -25.61 0.52
C ILE A 322 1.42 -26.85 1.00
N TYR A 323 2.76 -26.78 1.11
CA TYR A 323 3.55 -27.98 1.46
C TYR A 323 4.86 -27.79 2.23
N GLY A 324 5.26 -28.82 2.96
CA GLY A 324 6.53 -28.85 3.71
C GLY A 324 6.60 -27.85 4.87
N ASN A 325 5.49 -27.16 5.19
CA ASN A 325 5.44 -26.18 6.27
C ASN A 325 5.41 -26.88 7.64
N ARG A 326 5.92 -26.19 8.66
CA ARG A 326 5.89 -26.60 10.07
C ARG A 326 4.98 -25.64 10.82
N ILE A 327 3.88 -26.13 11.39
CA ILE A 327 2.85 -25.32 12.02
C ILE A 327 2.65 -25.78 13.46
N ASP A 328 2.94 -24.90 14.41
CA ASP A 328 2.50 -25.04 15.80
C ASP A 328 1.19 -24.26 15.99
N MET A 329 0.10 -25.01 16.05
CA MET A 329 -1.28 -24.56 16.30
C MET A 329 -1.77 -25.07 17.67
N SER A 330 -0.86 -25.11 18.66
CA SER A 330 -1.17 -25.41 20.05
C SER A 330 -1.99 -24.31 20.74
N ASP A 331 -2.43 -24.58 21.96
CA ASP A 331 -3.24 -23.69 22.80
C ASP A 331 -4.56 -23.18 22.17
N GLY A 332 -5.06 -23.84 21.12
CA GLY A 332 -6.35 -23.53 20.48
C GLY A 332 -6.27 -22.61 19.26
N LEU A 333 -5.07 -22.38 18.72
CA LEU A 333 -4.86 -21.60 17.49
C LEU A 333 -5.27 -22.39 16.24
N ASN A 334 -5.58 -21.71 15.15
CA ASN A 334 -6.01 -22.34 13.89
C ASN A 334 -4.81 -22.68 13.00
N GLY A 335 -4.86 -23.82 12.32
CA GLY A 335 -3.77 -24.39 11.52
C GLY A 335 -3.79 -23.92 10.07
N ILE A 336 -4.37 -24.73 9.18
CA ILE A 336 -4.59 -24.38 7.77
C ILE A 336 -6.09 -24.24 7.52
N ALA A 337 -6.51 -23.06 7.09
CA ALA A 337 -7.92 -22.71 6.88
C ALA A 337 -8.21 -22.37 5.42
N LEU A 338 -9.32 -22.89 4.91
CA LEU A 338 -9.95 -22.52 3.66
C LEU A 338 -11.28 -21.81 3.99
N ILE A 339 -11.45 -20.56 3.59
CA ILE A 339 -12.64 -19.76 3.92
C ILE A 339 -13.29 -19.29 2.61
N GLN A 340 -14.60 -19.49 2.43
CA GLN A 340 -15.37 -18.98 1.28
C GLN A 340 -16.49 -18.06 1.75
N GLN A 341 -16.47 -16.82 1.26
CA GLN A 341 -17.50 -15.81 1.46
C GLN A 341 -18.02 -15.26 0.12
N ASP A 342 -19.03 -14.40 0.15
CA ASP A 342 -19.47 -13.66 -1.03
C ASP A 342 -18.55 -12.45 -1.25
N ARG A 343 -17.66 -12.55 -2.24
CA ARG A 343 -16.68 -11.49 -2.58
C ARG A 343 -16.69 -11.10 -4.06
N GLY A 344 -17.57 -11.69 -4.87
CA GLY A 344 -17.64 -11.41 -6.31
C GLY A 344 -16.47 -12.00 -7.12
N ALA A 345 -15.83 -11.15 -7.92
CA ALA A 345 -14.80 -11.52 -8.90
C ALA A 345 -13.82 -10.36 -9.11
N GLY A 346 -12.57 -10.67 -9.43
CA GLY A 346 -11.53 -9.72 -9.81
C GLY A 346 -10.99 -9.96 -11.22
N ALA A 347 -9.84 -9.38 -11.52
CA ALA A 347 -9.21 -9.34 -12.84
C ALA A 347 -8.95 -10.74 -13.46
N TYR A 348 -8.71 -11.75 -12.62
CA TYR A 348 -8.42 -13.12 -13.08
C TYR A 348 -9.60 -14.10 -12.92
N GLY A 349 -10.77 -13.64 -12.48
CA GLY A 349 -12.01 -14.40 -12.43
C GLY A 349 -12.75 -14.34 -11.09
N ALA A 350 -13.66 -15.30 -10.86
CA ALA A 350 -14.42 -15.35 -9.61
C ALA A 350 -13.53 -15.69 -8.41
N TYR A 351 -13.70 -14.96 -7.31
CA TYR A 351 -12.99 -15.19 -6.06
C TYR A 351 -13.58 -16.40 -5.32
N THR A 352 -13.02 -17.57 -5.61
CA THR A 352 -13.50 -18.85 -5.09
C THR A 352 -12.40 -19.60 -4.36
N THR A 353 -12.76 -20.28 -3.28
CA THR A 353 -11.82 -21.09 -2.51
C THR A 353 -11.81 -22.49 -3.08
N THR A 354 -11.13 -22.68 -4.21
CA THR A 354 -11.17 -23.93 -5.00
C THR A 354 -9.80 -24.35 -5.54
N GLY A 355 -9.64 -25.64 -5.87
CA GLY A 355 -8.42 -26.18 -6.46
C GLY A 355 -7.18 -26.17 -5.56
N ASN A 356 -7.31 -25.85 -4.26
CA ASN A 356 -6.19 -25.74 -3.34
C ASN A 356 -5.68 -27.11 -2.89
N THR A 357 -4.37 -27.33 -2.89
CA THR A 357 -3.74 -28.61 -2.54
C THR A 357 -2.79 -28.48 -1.34
N ILE A 358 -3.11 -29.19 -0.26
CA ILE A 358 -2.45 -29.07 1.05
C ILE A 358 -1.79 -30.40 1.41
N HIS A 359 -0.46 -30.49 1.32
CA HIS A 359 0.23 -31.77 1.49
C HIS A 359 1.63 -31.71 2.09
N ASP A 360 2.09 -32.83 2.65
CA ASP A 360 3.43 -32.97 3.23
C ASP A 360 3.79 -31.94 4.32
N ASN A 361 2.78 -31.33 4.96
CA ASN A 361 2.97 -30.40 6.09
C ASN A 361 3.08 -31.14 7.42
N VAL A 362 3.70 -30.53 8.42
CA VAL A 362 3.74 -31.00 9.81
C VAL A 362 2.96 -30.03 10.69
N LEU A 363 1.85 -30.48 11.25
CA LEU A 363 1.00 -29.71 12.16
C LEU A 363 1.07 -30.29 13.57
N VAL A 364 1.21 -29.43 14.57
CA VAL A 364 1.24 -29.75 16.00
C VAL A 364 0.11 -29.00 16.69
N SER A 365 -0.71 -29.68 17.49
CA SER A 365 -1.65 -29.03 18.39
C SER A 365 -1.61 -29.72 19.75
N THR A 366 -1.03 -29.04 20.75
CA THR A 366 -0.99 -29.52 22.13
C THR A 366 -1.89 -28.67 23.02
N GLY A 367 -3.18 -29.00 23.02
CA GLY A 367 -4.20 -28.35 23.84
C GLY A 367 -4.98 -27.25 23.13
N GLY A 368 -6.19 -26.97 23.64
CA GLY A 368 -7.18 -26.09 23.01
C GLY A 368 -7.90 -26.74 21.82
N ASP A 369 -9.03 -26.17 21.42
CA ASP A 369 -9.93 -26.72 20.38
C ASP A 369 -9.66 -26.11 18.98
N GLY A 370 -8.40 -25.79 18.68
CA GLY A 370 -7.95 -25.13 17.44
C GLY A 370 -8.00 -26.06 16.23
N ARG A 371 -8.31 -25.53 15.04
CA ARG A 371 -8.79 -26.33 13.90
C ARG A 371 -8.05 -26.09 12.59
N SER A 372 -8.16 -27.06 11.68
CA SER A 372 -7.85 -26.92 10.25
C SER A 372 -9.03 -27.40 9.38
N GLY A 373 -9.03 -27.02 8.11
CA GLY A 373 -10.02 -27.47 7.12
C GLY A 373 -10.69 -26.32 6.40
N GLY A 374 -12.01 -26.36 6.24
CA GLY A 374 -12.78 -25.46 5.37
C GLY A 374 -14.14 -25.03 5.94
N VAL A 375 -14.46 -23.75 5.83
CA VAL A 375 -15.74 -23.15 6.25
C VAL A 375 -16.25 -22.14 5.22
N ALA A 376 -17.58 -21.95 5.16
CA ALA A 376 -18.19 -21.04 4.21
C ALA A 376 -19.51 -20.46 4.72
N ASP A 377 -19.70 -19.15 4.56
CA ASP A 377 -20.99 -18.46 4.79
C ASP A 377 -21.74 -18.20 3.47
N PHE A 378 -21.04 -18.39 2.35
CA PHE A 378 -21.54 -18.32 0.98
C PHE A 378 -20.99 -19.48 0.15
N ASN A 379 -21.80 -20.02 -0.78
CA ASN A 379 -21.39 -21.05 -1.73
C ASN A 379 -20.60 -22.24 -1.10
N GLU A 380 -21.04 -22.75 0.05
CA GLU A 380 -20.39 -23.85 0.77
C GLU A 380 -20.11 -25.07 -0.14
N ALA A 381 -21.08 -25.49 -0.94
CA ALA A 381 -20.90 -26.57 -1.92
C ALA A 381 -19.75 -26.30 -2.91
N GLY A 382 -19.52 -25.03 -3.30
CA GLY A 382 -18.40 -24.64 -4.14
C GLY A 382 -17.04 -24.85 -3.46
N LEU A 383 -16.93 -24.60 -2.15
CA LEU A 383 -15.71 -24.90 -1.38
C LEU A 383 -15.55 -26.43 -1.17
N LEU A 384 -16.61 -27.12 -0.75
CA LEU A 384 -16.52 -28.54 -0.38
C LEU A 384 -16.30 -29.46 -1.60
N ASP A 385 -16.97 -29.19 -2.72
CA ASP A 385 -16.82 -29.94 -3.99
C ASP A 385 -15.76 -29.32 -4.93
N GLY A 386 -15.13 -28.20 -4.54
CA GLY A 386 -14.24 -27.37 -5.35
C GLY A 386 -12.88 -27.95 -5.70
N ASN A 387 -12.66 -29.26 -5.59
CA ASN A 387 -11.35 -29.92 -5.71
C ASN A 387 -10.26 -29.36 -4.77
N ASN A 388 -10.65 -28.81 -3.61
CA ASN A 388 -9.70 -28.62 -2.51
C ASN A 388 -9.31 -30.01 -1.97
N VAL A 389 -8.01 -30.26 -1.74
CA VAL A 389 -7.50 -31.58 -1.36
C VAL A 389 -6.41 -31.48 -0.30
N PHE A 390 -6.65 -32.12 0.85
CA PHE A 390 -5.60 -32.45 1.82
C PHE A 390 -5.03 -33.85 1.51
N SER A 391 -3.71 -34.08 1.71
CA SER A 391 -3.06 -35.41 1.61
C SER A 391 -1.64 -35.46 2.19
N ASN A 392 -1.13 -36.63 2.57
CA ASN A 392 0.25 -36.85 3.06
C ASN A 392 0.76 -35.95 4.22
N ASN A 393 -0.13 -35.27 4.95
CA ASN A 393 0.20 -34.41 6.08
C ASN A 393 0.48 -35.23 7.35
N GLN A 394 1.28 -34.68 8.27
CA GLN A 394 1.62 -35.29 9.55
C GLN A 394 1.00 -34.46 10.69
N TYR A 395 0.11 -35.09 11.46
CA TYR A 395 -0.63 -34.44 12.53
C TYR A 395 -0.18 -34.98 13.90
N TYR A 396 0.47 -34.13 14.68
CA TYR A 396 0.75 -34.35 16.11
C TYR A 396 -0.33 -33.63 16.93
N MET A 397 -1.53 -34.21 16.89
CA MET A 397 -2.74 -33.71 17.55
C MET A 397 -3.22 -34.75 18.56
N ASP A 398 -3.99 -34.33 19.57
CA ASP A 398 -4.75 -35.27 20.37
C ASP A 398 -6.08 -35.66 19.66
N GLY A 399 -6.89 -36.51 20.30
CA GLY A 399 -8.15 -36.99 19.74
C GLY A 399 -9.30 -35.97 19.74
N GLY A 400 -9.01 -34.68 19.91
CA GLY A 400 -9.95 -33.56 19.97
C GLY A 400 -10.56 -33.14 18.63
N ASN A 401 -11.35 -32.07 18.69
CA ASN A 401 -12.11 -31.53 17.56
C ASN A 401 -11.25 -30.55 16.74
N HIS A 402 -10.19 -31.06 16.11
CA HIS A 402 -9.21 -30.25 15.36
C HIS A 402 -9.57 -30.04 13.88
N TRP A 403 -10.77 -30.40 13.44
CA TRP A 403 -11.17 -30.36 12.02
C TRP A 403 -12.55 -29.73 11.79
N TRP A 404 -12.68 -28.94 10.73
CA TRP A 404 -13.96 -28.39 10.27
C TRP A 404 -14.03 -28.50 8.74
N TRP A 405 -15.12 -29.00 8.16
CA TRP A 405 -15.35 -29.06 6.72
C TRP A 405 -16.84 -28.82 6.41
N GLY A 406 -17.26 -27.57 6.54
CA GLY A 406 -18.68 -27.21 6.50
C GLY A 406 -19.50 -27.84 7.63
N ASP A 407 -20.80 -27.98 7.42
CA ASP A 407 -21.76 -28.56 8.38
C ASP A 407 -21.71 -30.12 8.39
N PHE A 408 -20.74 -30.69 9.11
CA PHE A 408 -20.53 -32.15 9.18
C PHE A 408 -21.68 -32.93 9.84
N ALA A 409 -22.07 -34.06 9.23
CA ALA A 409 -22.98 -35.03 9.85
C ALA A 409 -22.29 -35.95 10.88
N SER A 410 -20.98 -36.21 10.72
CA SER A 410 -20.20 -37.13 11.56
C SER A 410 -19.37 -36.44 12.67
N GLY A 411 -19.25 -35.10 12.64
CA GLY A 411 -18.59 -34.26 13.64
C GLY A 411 -17.15 -33.83 13.32
N ASP A 412 -16.59 -32.98 14.18
CA ASP A 412 -15.40 -32.13 13.95
C ASP A 412 -14.03 -32.85 14.13
N THR A 413 -13.95 -34.14 13.80
CA THR A 413 -12.74 -34.96 14.03
C THR A 413 -12.08 -35.37 12.71
N TRP A 414 -10.77 -35.61 12.73
CA TRP A 414 -10.04 -36.11 11.54
C TRP A 414 -10.64 -37.38 10.95
N ALA A 415 -11.02 -38.33 11.80
CA ALA A 415 -11.63 -39.60 11.38
C ALA A 415 -13.03 -39.40 10.74
N ALA A 416 -13.78 -38.39 11.17
CA ALA A 416 -15.04 -38.00 10.56
C ALA A 416 -14.82 -37.30 9.21
N TYR A 417 -13.87 -36.35 9.13
CA TYR A 417 -13.47 -35.71 7.87
C TYR A 417 -13.05 -36.74 6.81
N GLN A 418 -12.17 -37.68 7.14
CA GLN A 418 -11.79 -38.76 6.24
C GLN A 418 -12.96 -39.66 5.82
N ALA A 419 -13.88 -39.98 6.75
CA ALA A 419 -15.03 -40.83 6.47
C ALA A 419 -16.08 -40.15 5.58
N ASP A 420 -16.32 -38.85 5.78
CA ASP A 420 -17.34 -38.09 5.08
C ASP A 420 -16.84 -37.60 3.70
N THR A 421 -15.54 -37.31 3.55
CA THR A 421 -14.97 -36.73 2.31
C THR A 421 -14.11 -37.67 1.47
N ASN A 422 -13.57 -38.75 2.07
CA ASN A 422 -12.54 -39.60 1.45
C ASN A 422 -11.28 -38.82 0.99
N GLN A 423 -11.00 -37.66 1.60
CA GLN A 423 -9.76 -36.90 1.42
C GLN A 423 -8.69 -37.27 2.46
N ASP A 424 -7.57 -36.54 2.45
CA ASP A 424 -6.45 -36.68 3.38
C ASP A 424 -5.83 -38.07 3.42
N ASN A 425 -5.83 -38.72 2.25
CA ASN A 425 -5.20 -40.01 2.04
C ASN A 425 -3.67 -39.88 2.12
N GLY A 426 -3.03 -40.86 2.77
CA GLY A 426 -1.58 -40.87 3.03
C GLY A 426 -1.16 -40.08 4.25
N SER A 427 -2.02 -39.21 4.78
CA SER A 427 -1.79 -38.47 6.02
C SER A 427 -1.84 -39.37 7.25
N VAL A 428 -1.18 -38.94 8.33
CA VAL A 428 -1.07 -39.70 9.57
C VAL A 428 -1.29 -38.83 10.80
N VAL A 429 -2.19 -39.26 11.68
CA VAL A 429 -2.25 -38.79 13.08
C VAL A 429 -1.25 -39.60 13.90
N ILE A 430 -0.32 -38.91 14.56
CA ILE A 430 0.81 -39.49 15.26
C ILE A 430 0.56 -39.39 16.77
N GLU A 431 -0.06 -40.45 17.31
CA GLU A 431 -0.25 -40.71 18.73
C GLU A 431 1.10 -40.87 19.44
N GLY A 432 1.72 -39.75 19.85
CA GLY A 432 3.08 -39.74 20.39
C GLY A 432 3.50 -38.43 21.03
N THR A 433 4.78 -38.33 21.40
CA THR A 433 5.36 -37.05 21.82
C THR A 433 5.52 -36.17 20.58
N PRO A 434 4.96 -34.94 20.57
CA PRO A 434 5.12 -34.01 19.46
C PRO A 434 6.60 -33.62 19.27
N PRO A 435 6.99 -33.15 18.08
CA PRO A 435 8.30 -32.53 17.89
C PRO A 435 8.45 -31.31 18.81
N ASP A 436 9.70 -30.98 19.16
CA ASP A 436 10.02 -29.78 19.91
C ASP A 436 9.86 -28.55 18.99
N THR A 437 8.72 -27.87 19.07
CA THR A 437 8.40 -26.73 18.21
C THR A 437 9.28 -25.51 18.51
N LEU A 438 9.80 -25.39 19.74
CA LEU A 438 10.81 -24.39 20.08
C LEU A 438 12.13 -24.63 19.35
N ALA A 439 12.47 -25.89 19.05
CA ALA A 439 13.65 -26.20 18.25
C ALA A 439 13.52 -25.67 16.82
N TRP A 440 12.32 -25.65 16.23
CA TRP A 440 12.09 -25.11 14.88
C TRP A 440 12.51 -23.64 14.78
N LEU A 441 12.19 -22.84 15.80
CA LEU A 441 12.55 -21.42 15.91
C LEU A 441 14.08 -21.19 15.97
N SER A 442 14.86 -22.24 16.26
CA SER A 442 16.33 -22.21 16.33
C SER A 442 17.02 -22.94 15.16
N GLU A 443 16.30 -23.79 14.42
CA GLU A 443 16.77 -24.49 13.23
C GLU A 443 16.74 -23.61 11.98
N THR A 444 15.85 -22.62 11.94
CA THR A 444 15.85 -21.49 10.99
C THR A 444 17.05 -20.58 11.26
N GLY A 445 18.22 -21.04 10.85
CA GLY A 445 19.50 -20.49 11.28
C GLY A 445 19.72 -19.03 10.87
N SER A 446 19.82 -18.15 11.87
CA SER A 446 20.43 -16.82 11.77
C SER A 446 19.75 -15.83 10.81
N ILE A 447 18.45 -15.60 10.97
CA ILE A 447 17.77 -14.39 10.42
C ILE A 447 18.17 -13.11 11.21
N VAL A 448 19.04 -13.24 12.23
CA VAL A 448 19.83 -12.09 12.73
C VAL A 448 20.82 -11.69 11.65
N VAL A 449 20.42 -10.73 10.81
CA VAL A 449 21.33 -9.99 9.94
C VAL A 449 22.15 -9.05 10.82
N GLU A 450 23.25 -9.54 11.37
CA GLU A 450 24.37 -8.67 11.74
C GLU A 450 24.67 -7.81 10.51
N PRO A 451 24.60 -6.46 10.60
CA PRO A 451 24.56 -5.60 9.43
C PRO A 451 25.80 -5.85 8.57
N VAL A 452 25.58 -6.31 7.33
CA VAL A 452 26.66 -6.55 6.39
C VAL A 452 27.20 -5.21 5.93
N VAL A 453 28.12 -4.65 6.72
CA VAL A 453 28.91 -3.47 6.36
C VAL A 453 29.81 -3.84 5.19
N THR A 454 29.26 -3.81 3.98
CA THR A 454 30.07 -3.67 2.78
C THR A 454 30.69 -2.29 2.83
N GLU A 455 31.98 -2.22 3.15
CA GLU A 455 32.83 -1.05 2.89
C GLU A 455 32.46 -0.48 1.51
N PRO A 456 32.01 0.78 1.40
CA PRO A 456 31.53 1.30 0.14
C PRO A 456 32.66 1.28 -0.87
N VAL A 457 32.44 0.60 -2.00
CA VAL A 457 33.38 0.62 -3.13
C VAL A 457 33.24 1.99 -3.81
N ILE A 458 33.86 2.99 -3.17
CA ILE A 458 34.07 4.30 -3.78
C ILE A 458 35.11 4.08 -4.88
N THR A 459 34.64 3.81 -6.10
CA THR A 459 35.44 4.06 -7.29
C THR A 459 35.62 5.56 -7.37
N GLU A 460 36.74 6.09 -6.87
CA GLU A 460 37.06 7.50 -7.07
C GLU A 460 36.96 7.82 -8.57
N PRO A 461 36.21 8.86 -8.97
CA PRO A 461 36.14 9.25 -10.35
C PRO A 461 37.55 9.62 -10.80
N VAL A 462 38.07 8.92 -11.82
CA VAL A 462 39.40 9.20 -12.37
C VAL A 462 39.38 10.61 -12.95
N VAL A 463 39.88 11.58 -12.17
CA VAL A 463 40.14 12.93 -12.64
C VAL A 463 41.31 12.85 -13.61
N THR A 464 41.01 12.63 -14.88
CA THR A 464 41.97 12.87 -15.95
C THR A 464 42.18 14.37 -16.05
N GLU A 465 43.24 14.88 -15.40
CA GLU A 465 43.68 16.25 -15.65
C GLU A 465 43.91 16.46 -17.15
N PRO A 466 43.39 17.55 -17.75
CA PRO A 466 43.67 17.86 -19.14
C PRO A 466 45.15 18.22 -19.28
N ALA A 467 45.90 17.39 -20.03
CA ALA A 467 47.33 17.56 -20.20
C ALA A 467 47.68 18.96 -20.73
N LEU A 468 48.53 19.68 -19.98
CA LEU A 468 49.10 20.95 -20.41
C LEU A 468 49.93 20.76 -21.69
N PRO A 469 49.68 21.52 -22.78
CA PRO A 469 50.45 21.37 -24.01
C PRO A 469 51.87 21.95 -23.86
N GLU A 470 52.88 21.16 -24.21
CA GLU A 470 54.27 21.63 -24.33
C GLU A 470 54.43 22.62 -25.52
N PRO A 471 55.41 23.55 -25.45
CA PRO A 471 55.56 24.62 -26.43
C PRO A 471 56.21 24.14 -27.74
N ALA A 472 55.59 24.47 -28.88
CA ALA A 472 56.11 24.15 -30.21
C ALA A 472 57.00 25.25 -30.80
N ALA A 473 58.03 24.85 -31.56
CA ALA A 473 58.83 25.71 -32.44
C ALA A 473 59.58 24.85 -33.50
N PRO A 474 59.91 25.39 -34.69
CA PRO A 474 59.12 26.28 -35.55
C PRO A 474 58.87 25.67 -36.96
N GLU A 475 58.29 26.47 -37.86
CA GLU A 475 57.60 26.11 -39.11
C GLU A 475 58.45 25.56 -40.28
N ALA A 476 57.77 24.92 -41.24
CA ALA A 476 58.17 24.90 -42.66
C ALA A 476 56.95 24.89 -43.63
N GLU A 477 56.71 26.05 -44.24
CA GLU A 477 56.07 26.35 -45.56
C GLU A 477 54.63 25.88 -45.91
N ALA A 478 53.82 26.85 -46.37
CA ALA A 478 52.50 26.68 -47.02
C ALA A 478 52.60 26.84 -48.56
N PRO A 479 51.53 26.62 -49.35
CA PRO A 479 50.67 27.77 -49.67
C PRO A 479 49.17 27.53 -50.02
N ALA A 480 48.38 28.59 -49.74
CA ALA A 480 47.29 29.18 -50.54
C ALA A 480 45.91 28.51 -50.75
N THR A 481 44.92 29.26 -50.27
CA THR A 481 43.44 29.26 -50.39
C THR A 481 42.89 29.49 -51.81
N PRO A 482 41.55 29.41 -52.02
CA PRO A 482 40.74 30.65 -51.96
C PRO A 482 39.37 30.52 -51.25
N ASP A 483 38.63 31.64 -51.22
CA ASP A 483 37.69 32.06 -50.17
C ASP A 483 36.17 31.89 -50.41
N ARG A 484 35.42 32.17 -49.33
CA ARG A 484 33.95 32.19 -49.10
C ARG A 484 33.18 33.29 -49.91
N PRO A 485 31.84 33.23 -50.04
CA PRO A 485 30.92 34.09 -49.21
C PRO A 485 29.56 33.40 -48.85
N ALA A 486 29.03 33.47 -47.62
CA ALA A 486 28.27 34.54 -46.92
C ALA A 486 26.71 34.46 -47.05
N GLU A 487 25.99 34.82 -45.98
CA GLU A 487 24.58 34.50 -45.61
C GLU A 487 23.58 35.67 -45.82
N PRO A 488 22.24 35.40 -45.91
CA PRO A 488 21.23 36.25 -45.24
C PRO A 488 19.95 35.52 -44.71
N ALA A 489 19.04 36.26 -44.02
CA ALA A 489 17.93 35.77 -43.16
C ALA A 489 16.45 35.94 -43.74
N PRO A 490 15.32 36.10 -42.98
CA PRO A 490 14.20 35.10 -42.92
C PRO A 490 12.73 35.60 -43.28
N VAL A 491 11.67 34.84 -42.84
CA VAL A 491 10.16 35.03 -42.84
C VAL A 491 9.36 34.93 -44.18
N PRO A 492 7.99 34.72 -44.26
CA PRO A 492 6.89 34.41 -43.28
C PRO A 492 5.84 33.30 -43.71
N SER A 493 4.63 33.28 -43.10
CA SER A 493 3.48 32.33 -43.24
C SER A 493 2.44 32.65 -44.35
N GLY A 494 1.45 31.77 -44.59
CA GLY A 494 0.27 32.10 -45.41
C GLY A 494 -0.80 31.00 -45.67
N GLU A 495 -1.95 31.43 -46.21
CA GLU A 495 -3.26 30.72 -46.28
C GLU A 495 -3.98 30.89 -47.64
N ALA A 496 -5.21 30.39 -47.91
CA ALA A 496 -5.84 29.05 -47.80
C ALA A 496 -7.28 29.12 -48.41
N PRO A 497 -7.83 28.10 -49.10
CA PRO A 497 -9.26 28.15 -49.49
C PRO A 497 -10.11 26.87 -49.27
N VAL A 498 -11.44 27.08 -49.36
CA VAL A 498 -12.55 26.30 -48.76
C VAL A 498 -13.37 25.47 -49.78
N VAL A 499 -14.00 24.36 -49.34
CA VAL A 499 -15.20 23.74 -49.97
C VAL A 499 -16.17 23.21 -48.88
N ASP A 500 -17.49 23.26 -49.14
CA ASP A 500 -18.63 23.11 -48.20
C ASP A 500 -19.04 21.67 -47.74
N VAL A 501 -19.81 21.63 -46.63
CA VAL A 501 -20.36 20.47 -45.85
C VAL A 501 -21.78 20.06 -46.33
N PRO A 502 -22.33 18.85 -46.05
CA PRO A 502 -22.67 18.29 -44.71
C PRO A 502 -22.22 16.80 -44.51
N ALA A 503 -22.30 16.14 -43.35
CA ALA A 503 -23.13 16.34 -42.16
C ALA A 503 -22.38 16.02 -40.84
N THR A 504 -23.08 16.16 -39.71
CA THR A 504 -22.58 16.22 -38.33
C THR A 504 -21.90 14.95 -37.80
N THR A 505 -20.62 15.09 -37.43
CA THR A 505 -19.98 14.41 -36.30
C THR A 505 -19.18 15.46 -35.54
N PRO A 506 -19.24 15.53 -34.19
CA PRO A 506 -18.30 16.34 -33.42
C PRO A 506 -16.87 15.93 -33.79
N ALA A 507 -15.97 16.91 -33.90
CA ALA A 507 -14.59 16.63 -34.24
C ALA A 507 -13.88 16.08 -32.99
N THR A 508 -13.37 14.86 -33.06
CA THR A 508 -12.40 14.35 -32.11
C THR A 508 -11.14 15.21 -32.21
N SER A 509 -10.89 16.05 -31.19
CA SER A 509 -9.54 16.54 -30.91
C SER A 509 -8.60 15.34 -30.69
N GLY A 510 -7.30 15.56 -30.78
CA GLY A 510 -6.33 14.47 -30.65
C GLY A 510 -6.44 13.83 -29.27
N ARG A 511 -6.49 12.49 -29.21
CA ARG A 511 -6.51 11.73 -27.95
C ARG A 511 -5.09 11.25 -27.65
N PRO A 512 -4.33 11.89 -26.75
CA PRO A 512 -3.29 11.21 -26.02
C PRO A 512 -3.92 10.01 -25.30
N VAL A 513 -3.24 8.88 -25.40
CA VAL A 513 -3.52 7.69 -24.60
C VAL A 513 -2.22 7.42 -23.85
N SER A 514 -2.32 6.94 -22.62
CA SER A 514 -1.18 6.41 -21.86
C SER A 514 -0.42 5.33 -22.63
N ALA A 515 0.81 5.01 -22.21
CA ALA A 515 1.70 4.13 -22.98
C ALA A 515 1.26 2.65 -23.01
N ASP A 516 0.39 2.25 -22.09
CA ASP A 516 -0.34 0.97 -21.98
C ASP A 516 -1.66 0.98 -22.76
N GLY A 517 -2.30 2.13 -22.90
CA GLY A 517 -3.45 2.38 -23.79
C GLY A 517 -4.82 2.34 -23.12
N THR A 518 -4.90 2.32 -21.78
CA THR A 518 -6.15 2.35 -21.01
C THR A 518 -6.63 3.77 -20.75
N ASP A 519 -5.73 4.66 -20.33
CA ASP A 519 -6.10 5.94 -19.72
C ASP A 519 -6.14 7.06 -20.75
N ILE A 520 -7.02 8.02 -20.47
CA ILE A 520 -7.31 9.13 -21.38
C ILE A 520 -6.71 10.39 -20.80
N VAL A 521 -5.70 10.93 -21.47
CA VAL A 521 -5.05 12.16 -21.03
C VAL A 521 -5.31 13.25 -22.06
N GLY A 522 -5.73 14.42 -21.62
CA GLY A 522 -5.95 15.61 -22.42
C GLY A 522 -4.67 16.38 -22.69
N THR A 523 -4.80 17.67 -22.94
CA THR A 523 -3.67 18.56 -23.22
C THR A 523 -3.70 19.80 -22.31
N ALA A 524 -2.89 20.81 -22.61
CA ALA A 524 -2.93 22.09 -21.88
C ALA A 524 -3.85 23.12 -22.56
N GLY A 525 -4.94 22.66 -23.17
CA GLY A 525 -6.06 23.50 -23.60
C GLY A 525 -7.32 22.69 -23.88
N ALA A 526 -8.46 23.37 -23.89
CA ALA A 526 -9.82 22.82 -23.99
C ALA A 526 -9.98 21.62 -24.94
N ASP A 527 -10.17 20.44 -24.36
CA ASP A 527 -10.34 19.14 -25.00
C ASP A 527 -11.74 18.54 -24.75
N VAL A 528 -12.08 17.52 -25.54
CA VAL A 528 -13.30 16.71 -25.35
C VAL A 528 -12.88 15.25 -25.22
N LEU A 529 -12.92 14.77 -23.99
CA LEU A 529 -12.48 13.43 -23.59
C LEU A 529 -13.70 12.53 -23.37
N ARG A 530 -13.54 11.24 -23.65
CA ARG A 530 -14.66 10.28 -23.60
C ARG A 530 -14.15 8.89 -23.26
N GLY A 531 -14.65 8.32 -22.16
CA GLY A 531 -14.36 6.98 -21.71
C GLY A 531 -14.63 5.93 -22.78
N GLN A 532 -13.92 4.82 -22.65
CA GLN A 532 -13.99 3.67 -23.55
C GLN A 532 -13.89 2.40 -22.70
N PRO A 533 -14.38 1.25 -23.19
CA PRO A 533 -14.37 0.03 -22.40
C PRO A 533 -12.94 -0.36 -21.99
N GLY A 534 -12.67 -0.35 -20.68
CA GLY A 534 -11.35 -0.59 -20.11
C GLY A 534 -10.47 0.66 -19.92
N SER A 535 -11.03 1.87 -20.08
CA SER A 535 -10.50 3.06 -19.44
C SER A 535 -10.82 3.01 -17.94
N VAL A 536 -9.87 3.48 -17.13
CA VAL A 536 -10.01 3.59 -15.67
C VAL A 536 -9.94 5.06 -15.26
N GLU A 537 -9.08 5.85 -15.92
CA GLU A 537 -8.89 7.27 -15.58
C GLU A 537 -9.01 8.19 -16.82
N ILE A 538 -9.57 9.39 -16.60
CA ILE A 538 -9.67 10.47 -17.58
C ILE A 538 -9.15 11.78 -16.96
N TYR A 539 -8.12 12.36 -17.56
CA TYR A 539 -7.48 13.61 -17.13
C TYR A 539 -7.64 14.71 -18.18
N GLY A 540 -8.33 15.81 -17.87
CA GLY A 540 -8.36 17.04 -18.71
C GLY A 540 -7.01 17.74 -18.75
N LEU A 541 -6.44 17.95 -17.54
CA LEU A 541 -5.19 18.65 -17.21
C LEU A 541 -5.34 20.17 -17.07
N ALA A 542 -5.50 20.91 -18.17
CA ALA A 542 -5.61 22.36 -18.11
C ALA A 542 -6.25 22.94 -19.38
N GLY A 543 -7.26 23.79 -19.22
CA GLY A 543 -8.18 24.16 -20.28
C GLY A 543 -9.60 24.09 -19.76
N ASP A 544 -10.59 24.62 -20.49
CA ASP A 544 -12.00 24.39 -20.13
C ASP A 544 -12.44 23.10 -20.85
N ASP A 545 -12.31 21.96 -20.18
CA ASP A 545 -12.42 20.62 -20.77
C ASP A 545 -13.85 20.05 -20.66
N THR A 546 -14.15 19.03 -21.47
CA THR A 546 -15.42 18.28 -21.37
C THR A 546 -15.13 16.79 -21.31
N LEU A 547 -15.41 16.19 -20.16
CA LEU A 547 -15.12 14.79 -19.84
C LEU A 547 -16.44 14.00 -19.84
N HIS A 548 -16.58 13.07 -20.78
CA HIS A 548 -17.67 12.08 -20.77
C HIS A 548 -17.17 10.78 -20.11
N ALA A 549 -17.82 10.32 -19.04
CA ALA A 549 -17.55 9.00 -18.46
C ALA A 549 -17.92 7.90 -19.48
N ASP A 550 -19.19 7.84 -19.87
CA ASP A 550 -19.70 6.99 -20.95
C ASP A 550 -19.70 5.47 -20.61
N VAL A 551 -18.57 4.75 -20.61
CA VAL A 551 -18.58 3.26 -20.68
C VAL A 551 -17.44 2.51 -19.96
N ALA A 552 -17.39 2.65 -18.64
CA ALA A 552 -16.92 1.66 -17.65
C ALA A 552 -17.26 2.24 -16.27
N ASN A 553 -16.33 2.18 -15.32
CA ASN A 553 -16.36 2.98 -14.09
C ASN A 553 -15.09 3.85 -14.15
N GLU A 554 -15.24 5.17 -14.31
CA GLU A 554 -14.10 6.06 -14.53
C GLU A 554 -13.83 7.01 -13.35
N LEU A 555 -12.54 7.24 -13.06
CA LEU A 555 -12.06 8.37 -12.27
C LEU A 555 -11.81 9.56 -13.20
N LEU A 556 -12.40 10.71 -12.86
CA LEU A 556 -12.45 11.90 -13.71
C LEU A 556 -11.75 13.07 -13.03
N PHE A 557 -10.71 13.59 -13.66
CA PHE A 557 -9.93 14.74 -13.22
C PHE A 557 -10.04 15.85 -14.26
N GLY A 558 -10.72 16.96 -13.96
CA GLY A 558 -10.78 18.13 -14.85
C GLY A 558 -9.42 18.84 -14.91
N GLY A 559 -8.88 19.15 -13.74
CA GLY A 559 -7.62 19.85 -13.55
C GLY A 559 -7.79 21.37 -13.44
N ALA A 560 -7.15 22.13 -14.33
CA ALA A 560 -7.10 23.58 -14.27
C ALA A 560 -7.98 24.24 -15.34
N GLY A 561 -9.28 24.33 -15.07
CA GLY A 561 -10.29 24.76 -16.04
C GLY A 561 -11.56 25.36 -15.45
N SER A 562 -12.56 25.60 -16.28
CA SER A 562 -13.96 25.48 -15.87
C SER A 562 -14.56 24.29 -16.61
N ASP A 563 -14.50 23.13 -15.99
CA ASP A 563 -14.64 21.84 -16.66
C ASP A 563 -16.09 21.34 -16.65
N LEU A 564 -16.39 20.43 -17.58
CA LEU A 564 -17.73 19.87 -17.75
C LEU A 564 -17.70 18.34 -17.74
N PHE A 565 -18.10 17.75 -16.63
CA PHE A 565 -18.28 16.31 -16.47
C PHE A 565 -19.67 15.90 -16.98
N VAL A 566 -19.77 14.87 -17.83
CA VAL A 566 -21.00 14.51 -18.55
C VAL A 566 -21.33 13.04 -18.34
N PHE A 567 -22.51 12.77 -17.76
CA PHE A 567 -22.96 11.43 -17.39
C PHE A 567 -24.25 11.02 -18.11
N THR A 568 -24.43 9.71 -18.22
CA THR A 568 -25.62 9.06 -18.79
C THR A 568 -26.10 7.92 -17.88
N ASP A 569 -27.23 7.29 -18.24
CA ASP A 569 -27.73 6.07 -17.58
C ASP A 569 -27.30 4.86 -18.42
N ASP A 570 -26.18 4.28 -18.03
CA ASP A 570 -25.42 3.22 -18.69
C ASP A 570 -25.06 2.06 -17.72
N GLY A 571 -25.20 2.28 -16.41
CA GLY A 571 -24.95 1.33 -15.32
C GLY A 571 -23.57 1.46 -14.67
N SER A 572 -22.84 2.55 -14.93
CA SER A 572 -21.51 2.85 -14.35
C SER A 572 -21.55 3.21 -12.87
N THR A 573 -20.37 3.31 -12.26
CA THR A 573 -20.14 4.09 -11.03
C THR A 573 -18.87 4.89 -11.23
N ASP A 574 -19.02 6.18 -11.43
CA ASP A 574 -17.96 7.11 -11.85
C ASP A 574 -17.69 8.13 -10.76
N SER A 575 -16.44 8.55 -10.61
CA SER A 575 -16.02 9.53 -9.61
C SER A 575 -15.42 10.78 -10.25
N ILE A 576 -15.79 11.95 -9.74
CA ILE A 576 -15.11 13.22 -10.00
C ILE A 576 -14.19 13.50 -8.82
N GLU A 577 -12.89 13.58 -9.10
CA GLU A 577 -11.86 13.59 -8.05
C GLU A 577 -11.36 15.00 -7.67
N ASP A 578 -11.59 16.01 -8.51
CA ASP A 578 -11.03 17.37 -8.32
C ASP A 578 -12.04 18.51 -8.53
N MET A 579 -13.35 18.25 -8.37
CA MET A 579 -14.42 19.21 -8.69
C MET A 579 -14.29 20.56 -7.95
N VAL A 580 -14.13 21.63 -8.73
CA VAL A 580 -14.06 23.00 -8.20
C VAL A 580 -15.45 23.64 -8.16
N LEU A 581 -16.02 23.72 -6.96
CA LEU A 581 -17.40 24.22 -6.72
C LEU A 581 -17.57 25.76 -6.72
N ASP A 582 -16.50 26.55 -6.78
CA ASP A 582 -16.62 28.02 -6.81
C ASP A 582 -15.52 28.78 -7.59
N GLY A 583 -15.62 30.10 -7.60
CA GLY A 583 -14.58 30.97 -8.17
C GLY A 583 -14.69 31.21 -9.67
N ALA A 584 -13.55 31.31 -10.35
CA ALA A 584 -13.42 31.64 -11.77
C ALA A 584 -13.04 30.44 -12.65
N GLN A 585 -12.89 29.29 -12.01
CA GLN A 585 -12.58 27.96 -12.53
C GLN A 585 -13.67 27.06 -11.94
N HIS A 586 -14.91 27.30 -12.35
CA HIS A 586 -16.09 26.70 -11.70
C HIS A 586 -16.64 25.59 -12.57
N ASP A 587 -16.52 24.36 -12.07
CA ASP A 587 -16.85 23.16 -12.82
C ASP A 587 -18.34 22.85 -12.78
N ARG A 588 -18.77 22.00 -13.71
CA ARG A 588 -20.16 21.58 -13.81
C ARG A 588 -20.34 20.11 -14.13
N VAL A 589 -21.44 19.58 -13.64
CA VAL A 589 -21.96 18.25 -13.94
C VAL A 589 -23.16 18.38 -14.89
N SER A 590 -23.08 17.73 -16.06
CA SER A 590 -24.16 17.61 -17.03
C SER A 590 -24.91 16.30 -16.80
N LEU A 591 -26.19 16.41 -16.45
CA LEU A 591 -27.10 15.29 -16.20
C LEU A 591 -28.23 15.25 -17.26
N PRO A 592 -28.77 14.06 -17.59
CA PRO A 592 -29.77 13.91 -18.64
C PRO A 592 -31.14 14.51 -18.24
N ALA A 593 -31.68 15.40 -19.09
CA ALA A 593 -32.88 16.20 -18.80
C ALA A 593 -34.20 15.39 -18.72
N ASP A 594 -34.20 14.11 -19.07
CA ASP A 594 -35.35 13.21 -18.90
C ASP A 594 -35.37 12.46 -17.57
N LEU A 595 -34.24 12.45 -16.83
CA LEU A 595 -34.17 12.03 -15.43
C LEU A 595 -34.24 13.22 -14.47
N PHE A 596 -33.57 14.33 -14.78
CA PHE A 596 -33.48 15.52 -13.92
C PHE A 596 -34.02 16.77 -14.60
N ALA A 597 -35.07 17.38 -14.06
CA ALA A 597 -35.65 18.62 -14.59
C ALA A 597 -35.13 19.88 -13.87
N SER A 598 -34.51 19.70 -12.70
CA SER A 598 -34.09 20.76 -11.79
C SER A 598 -33.06 20.26 -10.76
N PHE A 599 -32.40 21.19 -10.07
CA PHE A 599 -31.49 20.87 -8.97
C PHE A 599 -32.20 20.25 -7.75
N ASP A 600 -33.49 20.54 -7.54
CA ASP A 600 -34.28 19.88 -6.49
C ASP A 600 -34.40 18.36 -6.76
N ASP A 601 -34.48 17.94 -8.03
CA ASP A 601 -34.50 16.51 -8.42
C ASP A 601 -33.16 15.82 -8.15
N VAL A 602 -32.03 16.57 -8.19
CA VAL A 602 -30.70 16.07 -7.80
C VAL A 602 -30.65 15.85 -6.29
N LEU A 603 -31.10 16.82 -5.50
CA LEU A 603 -31.12 16.74 -4.03
C LEU A 603 -32.04 15.63 -3.50
N ASP A 604 -33.10 15.26 -4.24
CA ASP A 604 -34.01 14.15 -3.88
C ASP A 604 -33.36 12.76 -4.00
N VAL A 605 -32.25 12.62 -4.75
CA VAL A 605 -31.51 11.35 -4.94
C VAL A 605 -30.04 11.40 -4.50
N ALA A 606 -29.52 12.57 -4.15
CA ALA A 606 -28.15 12.74 -3.69
C ALA A 606 -28.00 12.34 -2.21
N VAL A 607 -26.93 11.62 -1.88
CA VAL A 607 -26.61 11.17 -0.53
C VAL A 607 -25.15 11.44 -0.18
N ASP A 608 -24.89 11.89 1.05
CA ASP A 608 -23.54 11.95 1.60
C ASP A 608 -23.06 10.53 1.95
N THR A 609 -21.88 10.13 1.45
CA THR A 609 -21.18 8.88 1.80
C THR A 609 -19.79 9.19 2.35
N ALA A 610 -18.98 8.16 2.64
CA ALA A 610 -17.57 8.34 2.99
C ALA A 610 -16.75 8.91 1.82
N ASP A 611 -17.13 8.54 0.59
CA ASP A 611 -16.48 8.89 -0.68
C ASP A 611 -16.96 10.24 -1.27
N GLY A 612 -17.81 10.98 -0.55
CA GLY A 612 -18.34 12.27 -0.96
C GLY A 612 -19.84 12.27 -1.29
N ALA A 613 -20.26 13.10 -2.25
CA ALA A 613 -21.67 13.29 -2.60
C ALA A 613 -22.05 12.39 -3.77
N VAL A 614 -22.82 11.33 -3.49
CA VAL A 614 -23.23 10.35 -4.50
C VAL A 614 -24.61 10.71 -5.06
N ILE A 615 -24.71 10.81 -6.38
CA ILE A 615 -25.93 11.12 -7.14
C ILE A 615 -26.32 9.89 -7.96
N LEU A 616 -27.55 9.38 -7.77
CA LEU A 616 -28.07 8.23 -8.52
C LEU A 616 -28.64 8.67 -9.89
N VAL A 617 -27.95 8.33 -10.97
CA VAL A 617 -28.32 8.69 -12.36
C VAL A 617 -28.97 7.48 -13.05
N GLY A 618 -30.22 7.22 -12.69
CA GLY A 618 -30.98 6.08 -13.23
C GLY A 618 -30.50 4.76 -12.63
N SER A 619 -29.68 4.01 -13.38
CA SER A 619 -28.93 2.84 -12.92
C SER A 619 -27.44 3.09 -12.71
N SER A 620 -26.91 4.23 -13.16
CA SER A 620 -25.53 4.68 -12.88
C SER A 620 -25.42 5.43 -11.55
N GLN A 621 -24.21 5.59 -11.04
CA GLN A 621 -23.89 6.42 -9.88
C GLN A 621 -22.78 7.41 -10.23
N VAL A 622 -22.91 8.66 -9.77
CA VAL A 622 -21.86 9.68 -9.87
C VAL A 622 -21.44 10.06 -8.47
N ILE A 623 -20.17 9.86 -8.14
CA ILE A 623 -19.54 10.26 -6.88
C ILE A 623 -18.84 11.60 -7.14
N ILE A 624 -19.14 12.61 -6.33
CA ILE A 624 -18.35 13.86 -6.31
C ILE A 624 -17.49 13.81 -5.06
N ASN A 625 -16.20 13.51 -5.24
CA ASN A 625 -15.28 13.29 -4.13
C ASN A 625 -15.00 14.60 -3.36
N GLU A 626 -14.64 14.47 -2.09
CA GLU A 626 -14.43 15.53 -1.09
C GLU A 626 -15.61 16.54 -0.92
N THR A 627 -16.74 16.27 -1.58
CA THR A 627 -17.90 17.15 -1.67
C THR A 627 -19.06 16.60 -0.85
N ASN A 628 -19.87 17.48 -0.27
CA ASN A 628 -21.08 17.13 0.46
C ASN A 628 -22.32 17.63 -0.30
N VAL A 629 -23.44 16.94 -0.16
CA VAL A 629 -24.73 17.30 -0.81
C VAL A 629 -25.19 18.72 -0.45
N ALA A 630 -24.81 19.24 0.73
CA ALA A 630 -25.14 20.61 1.15
C ALA A 630 -24.15 21.70 0.68
N SER A 631 -23.00 21.35 0.10
CA SER A 631 -22.12 22.31 -0.61
C SER A 631 -22.52 22.51 -2.07
N LEU A 632 -23.25 21.56 -2.66
CA LEU A 632 -23.77 21.64 -4.03
C LEU A 632 -24.78 22.78 -4.22
N GLN A 633 -24.73 23.41 -5.40
CA GLN A 633 -25.57 24.54 -5.78
C GLN A 633 -26.16 24.35 -7.18
N ALA A 634 -27.30 24.99 -7.45
CA ALA A 634 -28.00 24.84 -8.74
C ALA A 634 -27.22 25.36 -9.97
N ASN A 635 -26.12 26.10 -9.78
CA ASN A 635 -25.20 26.54 -10.84
C ASN A 635 -24.10 25.51 -11.16
N ASP A 636 -23.94 24.47 -10.36
CA ASP A 636 -22.97 23.38 -10.57
C ASP A 636 -23.53 22.34 -11.55
N PHE A 637 -24.83 22.41 -11.88
CA PHE A 637 -25.52 21.43 -12.70
C PHE A 637 -26.06 22.01 -14.00
N LEU A 638 -25.98 21.21 -15.06
CA LEU A 638 -26.66 21.43 -16.34
C LEU A 638 -27.58 20.24 -16.63
N PHE A 639 -28.80 20.51 -17.07
CA PHE A 639 -29.78 19.50 -17.45
C PHE A 639 -30.01 19.61 -18.96
N VAL A 640 -29.59 18.60 -19.73
CA VAL A 640 -29.41 18.71 -21.19
C VAL A 640 -30.10 17.57 -21.96
#